data_AF-A0A7C7J7C9-F1
#
_entry.id   AF-A0A7C7J7C9-F1
#
_cell.length_a   1.000
_cell.length_b   1.000
_cell.length_c   1.000
_cell.angle_alpha   90.00
_cell.angle_beta   90.00
_cell.angle_gamma   90.00
#
_symmetry.space_group_name_H-M   'P 1'
#
loop_
_entity.id
_entity.type
_entity.pdbx_description
1 polymer ?
#
loop_
_entity_poly.entity_id
_entity_poly.type
_entity_poly.pdbx_seq_one_letter_code
_entity_poly.pdbx_strand_id
1 'polypeptide(L)'
;MLRYPVRPISAILLFLLSAIVIAPAASAAGSTITTSNELVLFLPIILALIITLMLWKLLLPTSLSSLQVAFEVDDGLYEVHRLTKTRADSKDLLGLPRVGLGIAAYLMAMAGILILITELLIIPSTFHAASVVMMVILIALPVLYSPLETLAAQLSKKSSVQEVGGSWLKRFIKRFILLILLFMVTMAILLYGWNANPNDRATWVVYAALVFMSPTILAYGRILGASWNMLLVNKWRSYKGEQTPVNPDEPGRLARLNSIVLVVFLVTMPITAMNGIFTVLYVALGDASPTTQQNILNYGGLLGWGITEGIHMQELIDRFQWLKGLPVILATFLTMNIAIVGLAFIFELIRNLFIGGQTFSGVGGVTLATPHEIRAEKTVQARLLYFSFAGFSGYTVLLLVLVCYKEFSSLMPYAGELEGRGFTEPVILLATWSFIAVGQAVFLVTWLLSMPRLKVLRELDFDLSPEERRGEVIDSGAGDWMKNLIHEAARREDINGLRLFQTESLAGDQAVVRMEKTRARMIERAMRGLWPQAMSESRSLLAQQGGEGLEARLILAISYIATRRLDAAKQILYGIDEEERDDDTEVLMMITEFLDPWRGEVDVDLRKKHLKNPTVVHLGLLMKRLAVWEAGDSGKDTEAEIMDLRSRLSAIAMLRLQRRGIEALELAIGAVKDNPNHVGGRIALALCLLDGIAMPEDRFSALDLYRGLARDAQADPRVHALGVIIGEEASLKDLEAALVQSSSEMSGSGKSKKKSESAKAVGDGVSDDLEWMDEAPVNPVAALCASGEGSDEALAANLLIIGHQAMDRGLPPTLRRTDREYLIHYYILMPLWAALGIGLGFAIDKITIGVAMGLLLILGHILIMRIQRSQEKNITHRDQMAMVNLAKRMRRNKVNFNPSALPVGTHLLLSGLLISVQGVTYDIGLPGWMVENIPSTRQKDFIEHVAERRRGYRTAKPARSRILEKKWWEKRERMSDSEGALARLLGTDIASAICPSEAKPSPAGSGGKGGGGDKGGSGGSGKGRRVVRRKGSGEGGRRRAVRRKRK
;
A
#
# COMPACT_ATOMS: atom_id res chain seq x y z
N MET A 1 39.75 -18.72 39.95
CA MET A 1 39.43 -17.96 41.17
C MET A 1 39.24 -16.49 40.82
N LEU A 2 38.06 -15.95 41.17
CA LEU A 2 37.75 -14.55 41.51
C LEU A 2 38.12 -13.43 40.51
N ARG A 3 37.13 -13.05 39.69
CA ARG A 3 36.56 -11.68 39.58
C ARG A 3 35.52 -11.65 38.44
N TYR A 4 34.31 -12.12 38.73
CA TYR A 4 33.15 -11.76 37.91
C TYR A 4 32.58 -10.46 38.48
N PRO A 5 32.45 -9.38 37.69
CA PRO A 5 31.67 -8.23 38.13
C PRO A 5 30.21 -8.69 38.22
N VAL A 6 29.68 -8.72 39.43
CA VAL A 6 28.27 -8.99 39.70
C VAL A 6 27.46 -7.99 38.90
N ARG A 7 26.65 -8.47 37.95
CA ARG A 7 25.76 -7.63 37.14
C ARG A 7 24.83 -6.85 38.09
N PRO A 8 24.51 -5.56 37.82
CA PRO A 8 23.64 -4.76 38.69
C PRO A 8 22.24 -5.38 38.88
N ILE A 9 21.81 -6.23 37.94
CA ILE A 9 20.53 -6.95 37.98
C ILE A 9 20.46 -7.95 39.14
N SER A 10 21.54 -8.66 39.46
CA SER A 10 21.53 -9.64 40.56
C SER A 10 21.51 -8.98 41.93
N ALA A 11 22.12 -7.81 42.11
CA ALA A 11 22.08 -7.06 43.36
C ALA A 11 20.69 -6.43 43.61
N ILE A 12 20.05 -5.92 42.56
CA ILE A 12 18.68 -5.37 42.64
C ILE A 12 17.67 -6.48 42.93
N LEU A 13 17.81 -7.65 42.30
CA LEU A 13 16.93 -8.79 42.56
C LEU A 13 17.10 -9.31 43.99
N LEU A 14 18.35 -9.38 44.50
CA LEU A 14 18.63 -9.76 45.89
C LEU A 14 18.09 -8.72 46.88
N PHE A 15 18.18 -7.43 46.55
CA PHE A 15 17.64 -6.34 47.38
C PHE A 15 16.10 -6.37 47.43
N LEU A 16 15.43 -6.62 46.30
CA LEU A 16 13.98 -6.79 46.24
C LEU A 16 13.52 -8.06 46.97
N LEU A 17 14.23 -9.18 46.80
CA LEU A 17 13.96 -10.42 47.53
C LEU A 17 14.20 -10.26 49.03
N SER A 18 15.27 -9.57 49.44
CA SER A 18 15.53 -9.29 50.86
C SER A 18 14.51 -8.33 51.46
N ALA A 19 14.05 -7.33 50.69
CA ALA A 19 13.00 -6.41 51.12
C ALA A 19 11.65 -7.12 51.30
N ILE A 20 11.33 -8.10 50.45
CA ILE A 20 10.11 -8.92 50.54
C ILE A 20 10.18 -9.86 51.76
N VAL A 21 11.36 -10.41 52.09
CA VAL A 21 11.53 -11.32 53.23
C VAL A 21 11.56 -10.60 54.58
N ILE A 22 11.92 -9.31 54.60
CA ILE A 22 11.97 -8.49 55.82
C ILE A 22 10.63 -7.76 56.08
N ALA A 23 9.69 -7.78 55.12
CA ALA A 23 8.38 -7.16 55.30
C ALA A 23 7.58 -7.89 56.41
N PRO A 24 7.05 -7.17 57.42
CA PRO A 24 6.22 -7.78 58.45
C PRO A 24 4.95 -8.38 57.83
N ALA A 25 4.53 -9.55 58.31
CA ALA A 25 3.26 -10.17 57.92
C ALA A 25 2.10 -9.22 58.31
N ALA A 26 1.47 -8.62 57.31
CA ALA A 26 0.42 -7.63 57.51
C ALA A 26 -0.82 -8.25 58.17
N SER A 27 -1.23 -7.69 59.29
CA SER A 27 -2.55 -7.92 59.90
C SER A 27 -3.57 -7.05 59.17
N ALA A 28 -4.70 -7.64 58.76
CA ALA A 28 -5.79 -6.97 58.08
C ALA A 28 -6.52 -5.99 59.02
N ALA A 29 -6.15 -4.71 58.95
CA ALA A 29 -6.93 -3.60 59.50
C ALA A 29 -7.26 -2.62 58.36
N GLY A 30 -8.47 -2.05 58.36
CA GLY A 30 -8.99 -1.24 57.27
C GLY A 30 -8.11 -0.04 56.92
N SER A 31 -8.01 0.26 55.63
CA SER A 31 -7.18 1.36 55.12
C SER A 31 -7.69 2.73 55.61
N THR A 32 -6.82 3.54 56.22
CA THR A 32 -7.12 4.92 56.60
C THR A 32 -6.36 5.90 55.71
N ILE A 33 -7.01 6.99 55.27
CA ILE A 33 -6.36 8.02 54.46
C ILE A 33 -5.85 9.12 55.40
N THR A 34 -4.55 9.44 55.35
CA THR A 34 -3.91 10.44 56.20
C THR A 34 -3.50 11.68 55.40
N THR A 35 -3.68 12.86 55.99
CA THR A 35 -3.24 14.16 55.43
C THR A 35 -1.99 14.69 56.12
N SER A 36 -1.27 13.86 56.88
CA SER A 36 -0.06 14.27 57.58
C SER A 36 1.09 14.51 56.60
N ASN A 37 1.88 15.55 56.85
CA ASN A 37 3.00 15.96 55.99
C ASN A 37 4.33 15.29 56.39
N GLU A 38 4.29 14.09 56.95
CA GLU A 38 5.50 13.37 57.32
C GLU A 38 6.26 12.94 56.07
N LEU A 39 7.58 13.20 56.04
CA LEU A 39 8.42 12.96 54.86
C LEU A 39 8.42 11.48 54.42
N VAL A 40 8.20 10.56 55.37
CA VAL A 40 8.12 9.11 55.13
C VAL A 40 6.91 8.75 54.26
N LEU A 41 5.80 9.49 54.36
CA LEU A 41 4.57 9.26 53.58
C LEU A 41 4.71 9.67 52.10
N PHE A 42 5.76 10.42 51.75
CA PHE A 42 6.10 10.75 50.36
C PHE A 42 7.04 9.72 49.71
N LEU A 43 7.61 8.79 50.50
CA LEU A 43 8.54 7.77 50.01
C LEU A 43 7.96 6.88 48.89
N PRO A 44 6.68 6.47 48.91
CA PRO A 44 6.06 5.71 47.82
C PRO A 44 6.10 6.45 46.47
N ILE A 45 5.86 7.77 46.47
CA ILE A 45 5.91 8.63 45.28
C ILE A 45 7.35 8.74 44.77
N ILE A 46 8.31 8.98 45.65
CA ILE A 46 9.73 9.10 45.29
C ILE A 46 10.24 7.79 44.69
N LEU A 47 9.92 6.66 45.33
CA LEU A 47 10.32 5.33 44.87
C LEU A 47 9.68 4.98 43.52
N ALA A 48 8.37 5.24 43.36
CA ALA A 48 7.67 5.05 42.10
C ALA A 48 8.25 5.91 40.98
N LEU A 49 8.64 7.16 41.28
CA LEU A 49 9.28 8.06 40.31
C LEU A 49 10.67 7.56 39.90
N ILE A 50 11.49 7.09 40.85
CA ILE A 50 12.80 6.48 40.55
C ILE A 50 12.64 5.25 39.65
N ILE A 51 11.71 4.35 40.00
CA ILE A 51 11.45 3.15 39.20
C ILE A 51 10.93 3.52 37.81
N THR A 52 10.06 4.53 37.70
CA THR A 52 9.55 5.02 36.41
C THR A 52 10.67 5.63 35.56
N LEU A 53 11.59 6.39 36.17
CA LEU A 53 12.77 6.92 35.47
C LEU A 53 13.71 5.80 34.99
N MET A 54 13.88 4.74 35.78
CA MET A 54 14.60 3.54 35.35
C MET A 54 13.88 2.84 34.21
N LEU A 55 12.54 2.76 34.25
CA LEU A 55 11.73 2.16 33.20
C LEU A 55 11.89 2.94 31.89
N TRP A 56 11.82 4.27 31.95
CA TRP A 56 12.01 5.15 30.81
C TRP A 56 13.41 5.07 30.21
N LYS A 57 14.45 5.21 31.05
CA LYS A 57 15.82 5.29 30.54
C LYS A 57 16.38 3.93 30.18
N LEU A 58 16.11 2.87 30.94
CA LEU A 58 16.74 1.55 30.79
C LEU A 58 15.82 0.57 30.09
N LEU A 59 14.68 0.23 30.73
CA LEU A 59 13.87 -0.93 30.34
C LEU A 59 13.17 -0.75 28.99
N LEU A 60 12.64 0.45 28.72
CA LEU A 60 11.87 0.72 27.51
C LEU A 60 12.78 0.69 26.26
N PRO A 61 13.96 1.36 26.24
CA PRO A 61 14.92 1.20 25.15
C PRO A 61 15.46 -0.23 24.98
N THR A 62 15.67 -0.99 26.06
CA THR A 62 16.13 -2.39 25.95
C THR A 62 15.05 -3.33 25.45
N SER A 63 13.78 -3.07 25.77
CA SER A 63 12.66 -3.91 25.32
C SER A 63 12.38 -3.74 23.83
N LEU A 64 12.81 -2.63 23.24
CA LEU A 64 12.68 -2.31 21.82
C LEU A 64 13.98 -2.49 21.02
N SER A 65 15.07 -3.00 21.60
CA SER A 65 16.38 -3.13 20.93
C SER A 65 16.49 -4.32 19.96
N SER A 66 15.38 -4.77 19.40
CA SER A 66 15.30 -5.87 18.45
C SER A 66 14.03 -5.80 17.60
N LEU A 67 13.57 -4.58 17.28
CA LEU A 67 12.39 -4.39 16.44
C LEU A 67 12.70 -4.82 15.01
N GLN A 68 11.75 -5.53 14.42
CA GLN A 68 11.89 -6.14 13.11
C GLN A 68 10.64 -5.90 12.27
N VAL A 69 10.82 -5.95 10.96
CA VAL A 69 9.75 -5.87 9.96
C VAL A 69 9.93 -7.02 8.99
N ALA A 70 8.86 -7.77 8.72
CA ALA A 70 8.87 -8.82 7.72
C ALA A 70 7.93 -8.47 6.57
N PHE A 71 8.41 -8.59 5.34
CA PHE A 71 7.58 -8.43 4.15
C PHE A 71 7.89 -9.50 3.10
N GLU A 72 6.87 -9.83 2.32
CA GLU A 72 6.96 -10.82 1.26
C GLU A 72 7.73 -10.24 0.07
N VAL A 73 8.69 -11.00 -0.43
CA VAL A 73 9.53 -10.63 -1.59
C VAL A 73 9.24 -11.52 -2.79
N ASP A 74 8.88 -12.78 -2.52
CA ASP A 74 8.52 -13.78 -3.51
C ASP A 74 7.46 -14.72 -2.90
N ASP A 75 6.81 -15.53 -3.74
CA ASP A 75 5.69 -16.38 -3.31
C ASP A 75 6.07 -17.28 -2.11
N GLY A 76 5.56 -16.92 -0.93
CA GLY A 76 5.83 -17.65 0.32
C GLY A 76 7.19 -17.38 0.98
N LEU A 77 8.00 -16.44 0.46
CA LEU A 77 9.29 -16.05 1.00
C LEU A 77 9.27 -14.63 1.58
N TYR A 78 9.55 -14.52 2.89
CA TYR A 78 9.57 -13.28 3.63
C TYR A 78 11.00 -12.86 3.99
N GLU A 79 11.36 -11.61 3.74
CA GLU A 79 12.60 -11.01 4.25
C GLU A 79 12.33 -10.31 5.58
N VAL A 80 13.16 -10.60 6.59
CA VAL A 80 13.11 -9.96 7.90
C VAL A 80 14.22 -8.92 8.02
N HIS A 81 13.81 -7.68 8.30
CA HIS A 81 14.68 -6.52 8.40
C HIS A 81 14.73 -6.01 9.84
N ARG A 82 15.93 -5.72 10.35
CA ARG A 82 16.11 -5.15 11.70
C ARG A 82 15.96 -3.64 11.63
N LEU A 83 15.02 -3.08 12.40
CA LEU A 83 14.86 -1.63 12.57
C LEU A 83 15.75 -1.07 13.68
N THR A 84 15.95 -1.86 14.74
CA THR A 84 16.79 -1.48 15.87
C THR A 84 17.71 -2.66 16.20
N LYS A 85 19.02 -2.41 16.19
CA LYS A 85 20.05 -3.39 16.61
C LYS A 85 20.56 -3.05 18.00
N THR A 86 20.67 -1.77 18.31
CA THR A 86 21.21 -1.28 19.59
C THR A 86 20.18 -0.50 20.40
N ARG A 87 20.54 -0.25 21.67
CA ARG A 87 19.79 0.65 22.55
C ARG A 87 19.83 2.10 22.04
N ALA A 88 20.87 2.51 21.30
CA ALA A 88 20.96 3.84 20.72
C ALA A 88 19.89 4.00 19.62
N ASP A 89 19.82 3.06 18.68
CA ASP A 89 18.82 3.05 17.60
C ASP A 89 17.39 3.09 18.17
N SER A 90 17.16 2.36 19.26
CA SER A 90 15.87 2.37 19.96
C SER A 90 15.54 3.73 20.56
N LYS A 91 16.53 4.45 21.10
CA LYS A 91 16.33 5.82 21.60
C LYS A 91 16.03 6.79 20.47
N ASP A 92 16.69 6.65 19.33
CA ASP A 92 16.45 7.49 18.15
C ASP A 92 15.02 7.29 17.64
N LEU A 93 14.57 6.04 17.60
CA LEU A 93 13.19 5.69 17.24
C LEU A 93 12.16 6.26 18.22
N LEU A 94 12.46 6.26 19.53
CA LEU A 94 11.61 6.83 20.57
C LEU A 94 11.63 8.36 20.60
N GLY A 95 12.70 8.96 20.08
CA GLY A 95 12.85 10.40 19.91
C GLY A 95 12.05 10.98 18.74
N LEU A 96 11.43 10.13 17.91
CA LEU A 96 10.64 10.59 16.77
C LEU A 96 9.45 11.46 17.21
N PRO A 97 9.03 12.42 16.35
CA PRO A 97 7.95 13.34 16.66
C PRO A 97 6.68 12.60 17.11
N ARG A 98 6.05 13.10 18.19
CA ARG A 98 4.81 12.57 18.82
C ARG A 98 4.95 11.25 19.58
N VAL A 99 5.99 10.44 19.37
CA VAL A 99 6.19 9.19 20.13
C VAL A 99 6.30 9.48 21.63
N GLY A 100 6.97 10.58 21.99
CA GLY A 100 7.10 11.05 23.38
C GLY A 100 5.78 11.19 24.13
N LEU A 101 4.70 11.62 23.47
CA LEU A 101 3.37 11.72 24.09
C LEU A 101 2.78 10.34 24.43
N GLY A 102 2.99 9.36 23.54
CA GLY A 102 2.57 7.97 23.79
C GLY A 102 3.38 7.35 24.93
N ILE A 103 4.70 7.54 24.92
CA ILE A 103 5.58 7.11 26.02
C ILE A 103 5.15 7.75 27.34
N ALA A 104 4.82 9.06 27.35
CA ALA A 104 4.35 9.74 28.54
C ALA A 104 3.04 9.12 29.06
N ALA A 105 2.06 8.84 28.20
CA ALA A 105 0.82 8.16 28.60
C ALA A 105 1.10 6.80 29.25
N TYR A 106 1.99 6.01 28.66
CA TYR A 106 2.41 4.73 29.23
C TYR A 106 3.15 4.88 30.57
N LEU A 107 4.10 5.81 30.67
CA LEU A 107 4.87 6.06 31.91
C LEU A 107 3.98 6.63 33.01
N MET A 108 3.00 7.47 32.70
CA MET A 108 2.00 7.95 33.67
C MET A 108 1.21 6.77 34.21
N ALA A 109 0.67 5.92 33.33
CA ALA A 109 -0.09 4.74 33.74
C ALA A 109 0.74 3.80 34.65
N MET A 110 2.00 3.57 34.27
CA MET A 110 2.94 2.76 35.05
C MET A 110 3.32 3.41 36.39
N ALA A 111 3.55 4.71 36.42
CA ALA A 111 3.86 5.44 37.64
C ALA A 111 2.67 5.43 38.61
N GLY A 112 1.43 5.55 38.11
CA GLY A 112 0.22 5.39 38.93
C GLY A 112 0.14 4.01 39.59
N ILE A 113 0.37 2.94 38.81
CA ILE A 113 0.43 1.57 39.36
C ILE A 113 1.58 1.40 40.35
N LEU A 114 2.76 1.94 40.03
CA LEU A 114 3.92 1.83 40.90
C LEU A 114 3.68 2.54 42.23
N ILE A 115 2.99 3.68 42.24
CA ILE A 115 2.57 4.36 43.48
C ILE A 115 1.64 3.45 44.28
N LEU A 116 0.64 2.83 43.64
CA LEU A 116 -0.26 1.89 44.32
C LEU A 116 0.53 0.73 44.96
N ILE A 117 1.45 0.13 44.21
CA ILE A 117 2.26 -1.00 44.69
C ILE A 117 3.21 -0.56 45.82
N THR A 118 3.89 0.57 45.68
CA THR A 118 4.84 1.04 46.70
C THR A 118 4.13 1.46 47.99
N GLU A 119 2.94 2.06 47.88
CA GLU A 119 2.12 2.39 49.06
C GLU A 119 1.74 1.13 49.83
N LEU A 120 1.25 0.09 49.11
CA LEU A 120 0.90 -1.20 49.69
C LEU A 120 2.09 -1.95 50.30
N LEU A 121 3.30 -1.77 49.76
CA LEU A 121 4.52 -2.43 50.26
C LEU A 121 5.11 -1.74 51.50
N ILE A 122 4.95 -0.42 51.65
CA ILE A 122 5.61 0.37 52.70
C ILE A 122 4.75 0.42 53.98
N ILE A 123 3.49 0.85 53.88
CA ILE A 123 2.54 0.80 55.00
C ILE A 123 1.16 0.36 54.47
N PRO A 124 0.82 -0.94 54.56
CA PRO A 124 -0.42 -1.49 53.97
C PRO A 124 -1.73 -0.91 54.53
N SER A 125 -1.70 -0.30 55.72
CA SER A 125 -2.89 0.17 56.45
C SER A 125 -3.15 1.68 56.37
N THR A 126 -2.22 2.48 55.84
CA THR A 126 -2.36 3.95 55.75
C THR A 126 -1.98 4.44 54.36
N PHE A 127 -2.92 5.11 53.68
CA PHE A 127 -2.68 5.76 52.40
C PHE A 127 -2.47 7.26 52.60
N HIS A 128 -1.42 7.82 52.01
CA HIS A 128 -1.22 9.25 52.01
C HIS A 128 -2.16 9.95 51.01
N ALA A 129 -2.87 11.00 51.44
CA ALA A 129 -3.84 11.66 50.57
C ALA A 129 -3.23 12.17 49.25
N ALA A 130 -1.99 12.70 49.29
CA ALA A 130 -1.33 13.20 48.10
C ALA A 130 -0.91 12.06 47.14
N SER A 131 -0.48 10.91 47.65
CA SER A 131 -0.10 9.76 46.80
C SER A 131 -1.31 9.20 46.07
N VAL A 132 -2.46 9.11 46.75
CA VAL A 132 -3.73 8.65 46.16
C VAL A 132 -4.24 9.61 45.10
N VAL A 133 -4.24 10.93 45.34
CA VAL A 133 -4.67 11.92 44.33
C VAL A 133 -3.77 11.84 43.09
N MET A 134 -2.47 11.76 43.29
CA MET A 134 -1.50 11.69 42.19
C MET A 134 -1.65 10.38 41.40
N MET A 135 -1.84 9.25 42.10
CA MET A 135 -2.17 7.96 41.49
C MET A 135 -3.43 8.04 40.62
N VAL A 136 -4.52 8.61 41.12
CA VAL A 136 -5.78 8.75 40.37
C VAL A 136 -5.58 9.60 39.12
N ILE A 137 -4.88 10.73 39.21
CA ILE A 137 -4.59 11.59 38.05
C ILE A 137 -3.78 10.82 36.99
N LEU A 138 -2.72 10.13 37.41
CA LEU A 138 -1.84 9.39 36.50
C LEU A 138 -2.50 8.18 35.83
N ILE A 139 -3.52 7.58 36.46
CA ILE A 139 -4.28 6.48 35.89
C ILE A 139 -5.41 7.01 35.00
N ALA A 140 -6.15 8.01 35.47
CA ALA A 140 -7.31 8.54 34.75
C ALA A 140 -6.93 9.17 33.40
N LEU A 141 -5.80 9.91 33.33
CA LEU A 141 -5.37 10.57 32.10
C LEU A 141 -5.15 9.57 30.93
N PRO A 142 -4.32 8.50 31.06
CA PRO A 142 -4.19 7.47 30.04
C PRO A 142 -5.48 6.72 29.72
N VAL A 143 -6.32 6.42 30.72
CA VAL A 143 -7.60 5.72 30.53
C VAL A 143 -8.56 6.55 29.67
N LEU A 144 -8.65 7.86 29.89
CA LEU A 144 -9.48 8.76 29.10
C LEU A 144 -8.91 9.00 27.69
N TYR A 145 -7.59 8.98 27.54
CA TYR A 145 -6.92 9.26 26.27
C TYR A 145 -6.90 8.07 25.31
N SER A 146 -6.79 6.85 25.84
CA SER A 146 -6.58 5.61 25.09
C SER A 146 -7.71 5.30 24.07
N PRO A 147 -9.01 5.46 24.38
CA PRO A 147 -10.11 5.29 23.41
C PRO A 147 -10.08 6.25 22.24
N LEU A 148 -9.63 7.49 22.46
CA LEU A 148 -9.54 8.48 21.39
C LEU A 148 -8.52 8.05 20.33
N GLU A 149 -7.34 7.61 20.76
CA GLU A 149 -6.28 7.20 19.83
C GLU A 149 -6.62 5.91 19.11
N THR A 150 -7.21 4.95 19.80
CA THR A 150 -7.60 3.67 19.18
C THR A 150 -8.77 3.82 18.21
N LEU A 151 -9.74 4.70 18.50
CA LEU A 151 -10.84 5.01 17.58
C LEU A 151 -10.33 5.76 16.34
N ALA A 152 -9.47 6.77 16.53
CA ALA A 152 -8.90 7.53 15.43
C ALA A 152 -8.08 6.66 14.48
N ALA A 153 -7.32 5.71 15.02
CA ALA A 153 -6.51 4.76 14.25
C ALA A 153 -7.37 3.71 13.50
N GLN A 154 -8.47 3.25 14.08
CA GLN A 154 -9.37 2.29 13.43
C GLN A 154 -10.24 2.92 12.33
N LEU A 155 -10.60 4.20 12.47
CA LEU A 155 -11.41 4.93 11.49
C LEU A 155 -10.59 5.63 10.39
N SER A 156 -9.27 5.75 10.54
CA SER A 156 -8.42 6.17 9.43
C SER A 156 -8.42 5.06 8.37
N LYS A 157 -9.16 5.26 7.27
CA LYS A 157 -9.16 4.34 6.13
C LYS A 157 -7.72 4.04 5.68
N LYS A 158 -7.51 2.83 5.12
CA LYS A 158 -6.29 2.31 4.47
C LYS A 158 -5.83 3.14 3.24
N SER A 159 -5.93 4.48 3.26
CA SER A 159 -5.27 5.28 2.24
C SER A 159 -3.77 5.24 2.56
N SER A 160 -3.02 4.52 1.73
CA SER A 160 -1.56 4.29 1.76
C SER A 160 -0.69 5.56 1.78
N VAL A 161 -1.30 6.74 1.87
CA VAL A 161 -0.62 8.03 1.99
C VAL A 161 -1.57 8.92 2.77
N GLN A 162 -1.21 9.21 4.01
CA GLN A 162 -2.00 10.04 4.92
C GLN A 162 -1.67 11.51 4.65
N GLU A 163 -2.66 12.29 4.21
CA GLU A 163 -2.64 13.75 3.99
C GLU A 163 -1.65 14.51 4.90
N VAL A 164 -0.39 14.64 4.48
CA VAL A 164 0.53 15.64 5.03
C VAL A 164 0.27 16.91 4.22
N GLY A 165 -0.60 17.76 4.77
CA GLY A 165 -1.08 19.00 4.15
C GLY A 165 -2.38 19.52 4.79
N GLY A 166 -3.12 18.66 5.49
CA GLY A 166 -4.19 19.11 6.37
C GLY A 166 -3.61 19.92 7.53
N SER A 167 -3.98 21.21 7.61
CA SER A 167 -3.71 22.08 8.77
C SER A 167 -3.88 21.27 10.07
N TRP A 168 -2.93 21.38 10.99
CA TRP A 168 -2.98 20.74 12.30
C TRP A 168 -4.37 20.88 12.95
N LEU A 169 -5.02 22.03 12.73
CA LEU A 169 -6.37 22.33 13.17
C LEU A 169 -7.43 21.37 12.61
N LYS A 170 -7.41 21.02 11.31
CA LYS A 170 -8.38 20.06 10.73
C LYS A 170 -8.24 18.67 11.33
N ARG A 171 -7.01 18.23 11.57
CA ARG A 171 -6.73 16.92 12.22
C ARG A 171 -7.17 16.92 13.68
N PHE A 172 -6.92 18.02 14.39
CA PHE A 172 -7.39 18.22 15.75
C PHE A 172 -8.93 18.23 15.81
N ILE A 173 -9.60 19.00 14.96
CA ILE A 173 -11.07 19.06 14.87
C ILE A 173 -11.65 17.67 14.59
N LYS A 174 -11.09 16.91 13.64
CA LYS A 174 -11.56 15.54 13.35
C LYS A 174 -11.47 14.63 14.58
N ARG A 175 -10.35 14.67 15.31
CA ARG A 175 -10.16 13.89 16.55
C ARG A 175 -11.10 14.36 17.67
N PHE A 176 -11.32 15.67 17.77
CA PHE A 176 -12.22 16.26 18.75
C PHE A 176 -13.70 15.92 18.48
N ILE A 177 -14.12 15.90 17.21
CA ILE A 177 -15.46 15.44 16.81
C ILE A 177 -15.65 13.97 17.17
N LEU A 178 -14.64 13.12 16.92
CA LEU A 178 -14.70 11.71 17.31
C LEU A 178 -14.83 11.53 18.83
N LEU A 179 -14.13 12.36 19.62
CA LEU A 179 -14.26 12.37 21.08
C LEU A 179 -15.68 12.75 21.51
N ILE A 180 -16.22 13.83 20.96
CA ILE A 180 -17.58 14.30 21.27
C ILE A 180 -18.59 13.20 20.93
N LEU A 181 -18.46 12.56 19.77
CA LEU A 181 -19.35 11.49 19.38
C LEU A 181 -19.29 10.31 20.35
N LEU A 182 -18.08 9.86 20.73
CA LEU A 182 -17.91 8.79 21.72
C LEU A 182 -18.53 9.17 23.06
N PHE A 183 -18.26 10.40 23.54
CA PHE A 183 -18.81 10.91 24.80
C PHE A 183 -20.33 11.05 24.78
N MET A 184 -20.91 11.47 23.64
CA MET A 184 -22.35 11.56 23.46
C MET A 184 -23.01 10.18 23.53
N VAL A 185 -22.42 9.18 22.89
CA VAL A 185 -22.93 7.79 22.95
C VAL A 185 -22.83 7.24 24.38
N THR A 186 -21.71 7.46 25.07
CA THR A 186 -21.54 6.97 26.45
C THR A 186 -22.47 7.68 27.42
N MET A 187 -22.65 8.99 27.26
CA MET A 187 -23.60 9.77 28.05
C MET A 187 -25.04 9.36 27.77
N ALA A 188 -25.41 9.07 26.52
CA ALA A 188 -26.75 8.61 26.17
C ALA A 188 -27.10 7.28 26.87
N ILE A 189 -26.16 6.32 26.91
CA ILE A 189 -26.34 5.03 27.58
C ILE A 189 -26.48 5.23 29.09
N LEU A 190 -25.67 6.11 29.67
CA LEU A 190 -25.68 6.42 31.09
C LEU A 190 -26.99 7.11 31.52
N LEU A 191 -27.44 8.10 30.74
CA LEU A 191 -28.73 8.79 30.98
C LEU A 191 -29.92 7.85 30.79
N TYR A 192 -29.90 7.00 29.75
CA TYR A 192 -30.92 5.97 29.56
C TYR A 192 -30.98 5.02 30.76
N GLY A 193 -29.81 4.52 31.20
CA GLY A 193 -29.70 3.60 32.32
C GLY A 193 -30.21 4.16 33.64
N TRP A 194 -29.82 5.40 33.99
CA TRP A 194 -30.29 6.05 35.21
C TRP A 194 -31.78 6.38 35.20
N ASN A 195 -32.37 6.67 34.03
CA ASN A 195 -33.79 6.91 33.91
C ASN A 195 -34.61 5.62 33.95
N ALA A 196 -34.13 4.55 33.30
CA ALA A 196 -34.83 3.27 33.23
C ALA A 196 -34.70 2.44 34.52
N ASN A 197 -33.55 2.49 35.19
CA ASN A 197 -33.27 1.71 36.41
C ASN A 197 -32.66 2.60 37.51
N PRO A 198 -33.48 3.40 38.23
CA PRO A 198 -32.99 4.36 39.22
C PRO A 198 -32.25 3.73 40.41
N ASN A 199 -32.53 2.46 40.69
CA ASN A 199 -31.98 1.69 41.82
C ASN A 199 -30.63 1.00 41.50
N ASP A 200 -30.24 0.92 40.23
CA ASP A 200 -29.03 0.19 39.79
C ASP A 200 -28.06 1.11 39.05
N ARG A 201 -27.75 2.26 39.66
CA ARG A 201 -26.94 3.31 39.02
C ARG A 201 -25.50 2.89 38.75
N ALA A 202 -24.93 2.03 39.59
CA ALA A 202 -23.53 1.60 39.51
C ALA A 202 -23.27 0.69 38.31
N THR A 203 -24.17 -0.26 38.03
CA THR A 203 -24.05 -1.18 36.88
C THR A 203 -24.13 -0.44 35.55
N TRP A 204 -24.98 0.59 35.44
CA TRP A 204 -25.04 1.42 34.22
C TRP A 204 -23.80 2.30 34.01
N VAL A 205 -23.10 2.70 35.08
CA VAL A 205 -21.79 3.36 34.96
C VAL A 205 -20.75 2.39 34.41
N VAL A 206 -20.78 1.12 34.82
CA VAL A 206 -19.91 0.07 34.28
C VAL A 206 -20.17 -0.15 32.78
N TYR A 207 -21.43 -0.22 32.35
CA TYR A 207 -21.76 -0.34 30.93
C TYR A 207 -21.34 0.88 30.11
N ALA A 208 -21.54 2.09 30.64
CA ALA A 208 -21.08 3.31 29.99
C ALA A 208 -19.54 3.35 29.86
N ALA A 209 -18.82 2.92 30.90
CA ALA A 209 -17.36 2.80 30.87
C ALA A 209 -16.89 1.74 29.86
N LEU A 210 -17.60 0.62 29.75
CA LEU A 210 -17.32 -0.43 28.77
C LEU A 210 -17.51 0.10 27.33
N VAL A 211 -18.56 0.87 27.07
CA VAL A 211 -18.78 1.50 25.77
C VAL A 211 -17.71 2.54 25.47
N PHE A 212 -17.32 3.35 26.46
CA PHE A 212 -16.25 4.32 26.32
C PHE A 212 -14.92 3.65 25.97
N MET A 213 -14.60 2.52 26.62
CA MET A 213 -13.38 1.73 26.38
C MET A 213 -13.51 0.75 25.21
N SER A 214 -14.67 0.66 24.55
CA SER A 214 -14.88 -0.31 23.47
C SER A 214 -13.87 -0.20 22.32
N PRO A 215 -13.41 0.99 21.87
CA PRO A 215 -12.43 1.07 20.78
C PRO A 215 -11.08 0.44 21.16
N THR A 216 -10.64 0.58 22.42
CA THR A 216 -9.37 0.02 22.89
C THR A 216 -9.45 -1.49 23.04
N ILE A 217 -10.56 -1.96 23.61
CA ILE A 217 -10.84 -3.39 23.81
C ILE A 217 -10.88 -4.10 22.44
N LEU A 218 -11.58 -3.50 21.46
CA LEU A 218 -11.66 -4.02 20.10
C LEU A 218 -10.29 -4.07 19.43
N ALA A 219 -9.50 -3.00 19.51
CA ALA A 219 -8.17 -2.98 18.92
C ALA A 219 -7.26 -4.06 19.52
N TYR A 220 -7.22 -4.15 20.85
CA TYR A 220 -6.39 -5.12 21.56
C TYR A 220 -6.78 -6.57 21.23
N GLY A 221 -8.08 -6.90 21.34
CA GLY A 221 -8.59 -8.25 21.05
C GLY A 221 -8.31 -8.69 19.62
N ARG A 222 -8.54 -7.81 18.64
CA ARG A 222 -8.32 -8.10 17.21
C ARG A 222 -6.83 -8.28 16.86
N ILE A 223 -5.96 -7.43 17.42
CA ILE A 223 -4.52 -7.50 17.17
C ILE A 223 -3.96 -8.79 17.75
N LEU A 224 -4.33 -9.11 18.99
CA LEU A 224 -3.86 -10.31 19.67
C LEU A 224 -4.39 -11.56 18.97
N GLY A 225 -5.69 -11.64 18.67
CA GLY A 225 -6.31 -12.79 18.01
C GLY A 225 -5.74 -13.08 16.63
N ALA A 226 -5.52 -12.05 15.80
CA ALA A 226 -4.90 -12.20 14.49
C ALA A 226 -3.42 -12.62 14.55
N SER A 227 -2.73 -12.31 15.66
CA SER A 227 -1.30 -12.61 15.83
C SER A 227 -0.99 -13.90 16.58
N TRP A 228 -2.00 -14.54 17.16
CA TRP A 228 -1.82 -15.68 18.06
C TRP A 228 -1.04 -16.83 17.41
N ASN A 229 -1.34 -17.17 16.15
CA ASN A 229 -0.63 -18.22 15.40
C ASN A 229 0.87 -17.94 15.31
N MET A 230 1.25 -16.72 14.93
CA MET A 230 2.64 -16.28 14.84
C MET A 230 3.35 -16.31 16.18
N LEU A 231 2.71 -15.77 17.22
CA LEU A 231 3.28 -15.75 18.56
C LEU A 231 3.52 -17.16 19.09
N LEU A 232 2.55 -18.07 18.92
CA LEU A 232 2.69 -19.45 19.36
C LEU A 232 3.84 -20.15 18.63
N VAL A 233 3.88 -20.06 17.29
CA VAL A 233 4.94 -20.68 16.48
C VAL A 233 6.31 -20.12 16.87
N ASN A 234 6.44 -18.80 17.02
CA ASN A 234 7.72 -18.17 17.36
C ASN A 234 8.18 -18.50 18.77
N LYS A 235 7.30 -18.50 19.78
CA LYS A 235 7.71 -18.87 21.15
C LYS A 235 8.04 -20.37 21.24
N TRP A 236 7.35 -21.21 20.48
CA TRP A 236 7.67 -22.63 20.38
C TRP A 236 9.05 -22.88 19.74
N ARG A 237 9.35 -22.22 18.62
CA ARG A 237 10.68 -22.25 17.97
C ARG A 237 11.77 -21.70 18.90
N SER A 238 11.50 -20.58 19.56
CA SER A 238 12.44 -19.97 20.53
C SER A 238 12.75 -20.90 21.70
N TYR A 239 11.74 -21.64 22.21
CA TYR A 239 11.95 -22.66 23.24
C TYR A 239 12.88 -23.79 22.77
N LYS A 240 12.73 -24.26 21.52
CA LYS A 240 13.61 -25.26 20.91
C LYS A 240 15.04 -24.76 20.66
N GLY A 241 15.26 -23.45 20.73
CA GLY A 241 16.56 -22.83 20.43
C GLY A 241 16.72 -22.42 18.97
N GLU A 242 15.66 -22.48 18.17
CA GLU A 242 15.66 -22.04 16.78
C GLU A 242 15.54 -20.51 16.69
N GLN A 243 16.15 -19.91 15.68
CA GLN A 243 15.98 -18.50 15.37
C GLN A 243 14.58 -18.25 14.80
N THR A 244 14.03 -17.06 15.03
CA THR A 244 12.66 -16.71 14.62
C THR A 244 12.59 -15.32 14.00
N PRO A 245 11.54 -15.02 13.20
CA PRO A 245 11.31 -13.67 12.66
C PRO A 245 11.09 -12.58 13.72
N VAL A 246 10.90 -12.96 15.00
CA VAL A 246 10.79 -12.02 16.14
C VAL A 246 12.13 -11.90 16.87
N ASN A 247 12.88 -13.00 16.97
CA ASN A 247 14.17 -13.07 17.64
C ASN A 247 15.16 -13.81 16.71
N PRO A 248 15.93 -13.08 15.88
CA PRO A 248 16.81 -13.64 14.87
C PRO A 248 18.14 -14.10 15.50
N ASP A 249 18.49 -13.58 16.66
CA ASP A 249 19.64 -14.06 17.43
C ASP A 249 19.25 -15.32 18.22
N GLU A 250 20.22 -16.21 18.44
CA GLU A 250 19.96 -17.46 19.18
C GLU A 250 19.49 -17.19 20.62
N PRO A 251 18.36 -17.78 21.06
CA PRO A 251 17.82 -17.50 22.38
C PRO A 251 18.68 -18.16 23.47
N GLY A 252 19.16 -17.34 24.40
CA GLY A 252 19.85 -17.80 25.60
C GLY A 252 18.95 -18.62 26.55
N ARG A 253 19.53 -19.31 27.52
CA ARG A 253 18.79 -20.24 28.42
C ARG A 253 17.59 -19.62 29.13
N LEU A 254 17.73 -18.39 29.63
CA LEU A 254 16.64 -17.66 30.29
C LEU A 254 15.53 -17.26 29.29
N ALA A 255 15.89 -16.90 28.07
CA ALA A 255 14.93 -16.57 27.02
C ALA A 255 14.11 -17.81 26.60
N ARG A 256 14.74 -19.00 26.57
CA ARG A 256 14.05 -20.27 26.32
C ARG A 256 13.06 -20.61 27.43
N LEU A 257 13.45 -20.41 28.70
CA LEU A 257 12.56 -20.61 29.85
C LEU A 257 11.39 -19.63 29.84
N ASN A 258 11.63 -18.35 29.55
CA ASN A 258 10.54 -17.38 29.41
C ASN A 258 9.63 -17.72 28.22
N SER A 259 10.19 -18.25 27.12
CA SER A 259 9.41 -18.64 25.94
C SER A 259 8.47 -19.81 26.22
N ILE A 260 8.88 -20.83 26.98
CA ILE A 260 7.98 -21.94 27.35
C ILE A 260 6.85 -21.48 28.27
N VAL A 261 7.14 -20.58 29.23
CA VAL A 261 6.11 -19.98 30.07
C VAL A 261 5.07 -19.24 29.22
N LEU A 262 5.53 -18.44 28.25
CA LEU A 262 4.64 -17.74 27.31
C LEU A 262 3.87 -18.70 26.40
N VAL A 263 4.44 -19.83 25.97
CA VAL A 263 3.72 -20.86 25.22
C VAL A 263 2.56 -21.42 26.05
N VAL A 264 2.79 -21.76 27.32
CA VAL A 264 1.72 -22.29 28.19
C VAL A 264 0.58 -21.27 28.30
N PHE A 265 0.90 -19.99 28.46
CA PHE A 265 -0.11 -18.93 28.47
C PHE A 265 -0.85 -18.79 27.14
N LEU A 266 -0.14 -18.81 26.01
CA LEU A 266 -0.75 -18.72 24.68
C LEU A 266 -1.69 -19.91 24.38
N VAL A 267 -1.30 -21.12 24.75
CA VAL A 267 -2.11 -22.34 24.54
C VAL A 267 -3.36 -22.35 25.43
N THR A 268 -3.26 -21.85 26.67
CA THR A 268 -4.39 -21.80 27.60
C THR A 268 -5.34 -20.63 27.33
N MET A 269 -4.90 -19.61 26.61
CA MET A 269 -5.67 -18.38 26.36
C MET A 269 -7.03 -18.58 25.67
N PRO A 270 -7.21 -19.44 24.65
CA PRO A 270 -8.54 -19.69 24.08
C PRO A 270 -9.50 -20.35 25.07
N ILE A 271 -8.99 -21.22 25.96
CA ILE A 271 -9.78 -21.90 26.98
C ILE A 271 -10.24 -20.90 28.04
N THR A 272 -9.34 -20.02 28.50
CA THR A 272 -9.70 -18.96 29.45
C THR A 272 -10.65 -17.94 28.83
N ALA A 273 -10.54 -17.67 27.52
CA ALA A 273 -11.47 -16.82 26.78
C ALA A 273 -12.88 -17.41 26.71
N MET A 274 -13.01 -18.70 26.38
CA MET A 274 -14.30 -19.39 26.43
C MET A 274 -14.90 -19.34 27.83
N ASN A 275 -14.10 -19.66 28.86
CA ASN A 275 -14.55 -19.64 30.25
C ASN A 275 -15.12 -18.28 30.67
N GLY A 276 -14.45 -17.17 30.34
CA GLY A 276 -14.93 -15.84 30.72
C GLY A 276 -16.21 -15.42 29.99
N ILE A 277 -16.33 -15.73 28.70
CA ILE A 277 -17.55 -15.46 27.93
C ILE A 277 -18.73 -16.25 28.48
N PHE A 278 -18.58 -17.56 28.66
CA PHE A 278 -19.66 -18.40 29.20
C PHE A 278 -20.02 -18.04 30.63
N THR A 279 -19.04 -17.64 31.46
CA THR A 279 -19.29 -17.17 32.83
C THR A 279 -20.17 -15.94 32.82
N VAL A 280 -19.86 -14.92 32.01
CA VAL A 280 -20.69 -13.70 31.93
C VAL A 280 -22.06 -13.98 31.33
N LEU A 281 -22.16 -14.80 30.27
CA LEU A 281 -23.44 -15.17 29.69
C LEU A 281 -24.32 -15.94 30.68
N TYR A 282 -23.75 -16.89 31.42
CA TYR A 282 -24.48 -17.68 32.41
C TYR A 282 -24.97 -16.83 33.58
N VAL A 283 -24.16 -15.87 34.04
CA VAL A 283 -24.55 -14.93 35.11
C VAL A 283 -25.56 -13.89 34.63
N ALA A 284 -25.43 -13.39 33.40
CA ALA A 284 -26.29 -12.34 32.85
C ALA A 284 -27.63 -12.86 32.30
N LEU A 285 -27.68 -14.09 31.79
CA LEU A 285 -28.86 -14.70 31.17
C LEU A 285 -29.48 -15.84 32.01
N GLY A 286 -28.77 -16.35 33.01
CA GLY A 286 -29.22 -17.48 33.82
C GLY A 286 -29.96 -17.06 35.09
N ASP A 287 -31.02 -17.81 35.43
CA ASP A 287 -31.82 -17.65 36.65
C ASP A 287 -31.11 -18.17 37.93
N ALA A 288 -29.77 -18.19 37.94
CA ALA A 288 -28.99 -18.70 39.07
C ALA A 288 -29.17 -17.80 40.32
N SER A 289 -29.23 -18.40 41.51
CA SER A 289 -29.33 -17.62 42.75
C SER A 289 -28.13 -16.69 42.94
N PRO A 290 -28.30 -15.50 43.56
CA PRO A 290 -27.23 -14.51 43.73
C PRO A 290 -25.96 -15.07 44.40
N THR A 291 -26.12 -16.01 45.33
CA THR A 291 -25.02 -16.71 46.02
C THR A 291 -24.22 -17.60 45.07
N THR A 292 -24.90 -18.30 44.17
CA THR A 292 -24.26 -19.17 43.17
C THR A 292 -23.54 -18.35 42.12
N GLN A 293 -24.12 -17.22 41.69
CA GLN A 293 -23.46 -16.27 40.79
C GLN A 293 -22.15 -15.72 41.39
N GLN A 294 -22.17 -15.32 42.66
CA GLN A 294 -20.97 -14.82 43.36
C GLN A 294 -19.90 -15.91 43.50
N ASN A 295 -20.29 -17.14 43.84
CA ASN A 295 -19.36 -18.28 43.94
C ASN A 295 -18.69 -18.59 42.59
N ILE A 296 -19.47 -18.65 41.50
CA ILE A 296 -18.94 -18.90 40.16
C ILE A 296 -17.88 -17.84 39.80
N LEU A 297 -18.18 -16.57 40.04
CA LEU A 297 -17.27 -15.47 39.69
C LEU A 297 -16.02 -15.42 40.59
N ASN A 298 -16.12 -15.86 41.85
CA ASN A 298 -15.00 -15.90 42.80
C ASN A 298 -14.08 -17.11 42.60
N TYR A 299 -14.60 -18.26 42.17
CA TYR A 299 -13.83 -19.49 41.92
C TYR A 299 -13.25 -19.58 40.50
N GLY A 300 -13.01 -18.45 39.82
CA GLY A 300 -12.37 -18.45 38.50
C GLY A 300 -13.30 -18.79 37.34
N GLY A 301 -14.60 -18.51 37.47
CA GLY A 301 -15.62 -18.72 36.44
C GLY A 301 -16.20 -20.14 36.44
N LEU A 302 -17.00 -20.46 35.42
CA LEU A 302 -17.75 -21.71 35.32
C LEU A 302 -16.83 -22.95 35.38
N LEU A 303 -15.66 -22.90 34.72
CA LEU A 303 -14.68 -24.00 34.76
C LEU A 303 -14.09 -24.18 36.15
N GLY A 304 -13.69 -23.10 36.81
CA GLY A 304 -13.05 -23.19 38.13
C GLY A 304 -14.06 -23.63 39.19
N TRP A 305 -15.27 -23.07 39.19
CA TRP A 305 -16.37 -23.53 40.04
C TRP A 305 -16.73 -25.00 39.78
N GLY A 306 -16.86 -25.41 38.52
CA GLY A 306 -17.15 -26.80 38.16
C GLY A 306 -16.05 -27.79 38.60
N ILE A 307 -14.78 -27.39 38.58
CA ILE A 307 -13.67 -28.19 39.12
C ILE A 307 -13.77 -28.30 40.65
N THR A 308 -14.18 -27.23 41.34
CA THR A 308 -14.32 -27.26 42.80
C THR A 308 -15.52 -28.04 43.31
N GLU A 309 -16.61 -28.06 42.55
CA GLU A 309 -17.88 -28.67 42.95
C GLU A 309 -18.06 -30.10 42.40
N GLY A 310 -17.16 -30.55 41.53
CA GLY A 310 -17.16 -31.92 41.00
C GLY A 310 -17.05 -32.97 42.10
N ILE A 311 -17.94 -33.97 42.08
CA ILE A 311 -18.12 -35.02 43.11
C ILE A 311 -16.81 -35.71 43.53
N HIS A 312 -15.85 -35.90 42.60
CA HIS A 312 -14.56 -36.53 42.89
C HIS A 312 -13.51 -35.58 43.51
N MET A 313 -13.64 -34.26 43.30
CA MET A 313 -12.70 -33.28 43.86
C MET A 313 -12.99 -32.99 45.32
N GLN A 314 -14.24 -33.03 45.79
CA GLN A 314 -14.56 -32.94 47.22
C GLN A 314 -13.88 -34.07 48.02
N GLU A 315 -13.93 -35.30 47.52
CA GLU A 315 -13.29 -36.47 48.15
C GLU A 315 -11.74 -36.38 48.15
N LEU A 316 -11.15 -35.78 47.10
CA LEU A 316 -9.71 -35.48 47.00
C LEU A 316 -9.27 -34.31 47.90
N ILE A 317 -10.09 -33.26 48.01
CA ILE A 317 -9.87 -32.09 48.87
C ILE A 317 -9.90 -32.50 50.34
N ASP A 318 -10.77 -33.44 50.70
CA ASP A 318 -10.86 -33.99 52.05
C ASP A 318 -9.67 -34.91 52.37
N ARG A 319 -9.14 -35.66 51.39
CA ARG A 319 -7.92 -36.46 51.55
C ARG A 319 -6.63 -35.65 51.58
N PHE A 320 -6.55 -34.55 50.84
CA PHE A 320 -5.33 -33.75 50.71
C PHE A 320 -5.60 -32.28 51.05
N GLN A 321 -5.28 -31.87 52.28
CA GLN A 321 -5.55 -30.51 52.78
C GLN A 321 -4.94 -29.39 51.92
N TRP A 322 -3.83 -29.63 51.19
CA TRP A 322 -3.21 -28.64 50.33
C TRP A 322 -4.05 -28.31 49.07
N LEU A 323 -4.96 -29.20 48.64
CA LEU A 323 -5.90 -28.94 47.55
C LEU A 323 -6.98 -27.91 47.90
N LYS A 324 -7.19 -27.60 49.21
CA LYS A 324 -8.11 -26.53 49.63
C LYS A 324 -7.68 -25.15 49.13
N GLY A 325 -6.38 -24.94 48.86
CA GLY A 325 -5.86 -23.70 48.27
C GLY A 325 -5.91 -23.63 46.74
N LEU A 326 -6.20 -24.76 46.07
CA LEU A 326 -6.22 -24.86 44.61
C LEU A 326 -7.22 -23.91 43.93
N PRO A 327 -8.44 -23.67 44.47
CA PRO A 327 -9.39 -22.72 43.88
C PRO A 327 -8.88 -21.28 43.95
N VAL A 328 -8.21 -20.91 45.05
CA VAL A 328 -7.60 -19.59 45.23
C VAL A 328 -6.42 -19.44 44.28
N ILE A 329 -5.56 -20.46 44.16
CA ILE A 329 -4.45 -20.47 43.20
C ILE A 329 -4.97 -20.38 41.75
N LEU A 330 -6.05 -21.09 41.41
CA LEU A 330 -6.65 -21.06 40.08
C LEU A 330 -7.31 -19.71 39.77
N ALA A 331 -8.08 -19.16 40.72
CA ALA A 331 -8.70 -17.84 40.59
C ALA A 331 -7.63 -16.75 40.45
N THR A 332 -6.61 -16.78 41.31
CA THR A 332 -5.45 -15.88 41.25
C THR A 332 -4.69 -16.07 39.94
N PHE A 333 -4.45 -17.30 39.50
CA PHE A 333 -3.79 -17.58 38.23
C PHE A 333 -4.59 -17.04 37.05
N LEU A 334 -5.93 -17.13 37.07
CA LEU A 334 -6.79 -16.64 35.99
C LEU A 334 -6.85 -15.10 35.96
N THR A 335 -6.96 -14.44 37.12
CA THR A 335 -6.98 -12.97 37.22
C THR A 335 -5.59 -12.37 36.98
N MET A 336 -4.55 -13.00 37.50
CA MET A 336 -3.15 -12.61 37.28
C MET A 336 -2.70 -12.91 35.83
N ASN A 337 -3.23 -13.95 35.19
CA ASN A 337 -3.02 -14.19 33.76
C ASN A 337 -3.48 -12.99 32.94
N ILE A 338 -4.65 -12.46 33.23
CA ILE A 338 -5.23 -11.36 32.46
C ILE A 338 -4.44 -10.06 32.71
N ALA A 339 -3.99 -9.84 33.94
CA ALA A 339 -3.29 -8.62 34.35
C ALA A 339 -1.78 -8.62 34.01
N ILE A 340 -1.03 -9.68 34.33
CA ILE A 340 0.42 -9.79 34.09
C ILE A 340 0.72 -10.05 32.61
N VAL A 341 -0.11 -10.85 31.91
CA VAL A 341 0.00 -10.94 30.45
C VAL A 341 -0.26 -9.55 29.87
N GLY A 342 -1.27 -8.79 30.32
CA GLY A 342 -1.49 -7.40 29.87
C GLY A 342 -0.25 -6.49 29.97
N LEU A 343 0.48 -6.52 31.08
CA LEU A 343 1.64 -5.64 31.34
C LEU A 343 2.92 -6.10 30.62
N ALA A 344 3.25 -7.39 30.66
CA ALA A 344 4.46 -7.94 30.04
C ALA A 344 4.34 -8.09 28.51
N PHE A 345 3.11 -8.18 27.99
CA PHE A 345 2.84 -8.44 26.58
C PHE A 345 2.77 -7.17 25.72
N ILE A 346 2.74 -5.96 26.29
CA ILE A 346 2.76 -4.72 25.48
C ILE A 346 3.98 -4.71 24.54
N PHE A 347 5.17 -5.06 25.03
CA PHE A 347 6.38 -5.08 24.20
C PHE A 347 6.38 -6.20 23.16
N GLU A 348 5.81 -7.37 23.47
CA GLU A 348 5.63 -8.45 22.49
C GLU A 348 4.61 -8.07 21.41
N LEU A 349 3.54 -7.38 21.81
CA LEU A 349 2.52 -6.87 20.89
C LEU A 349 3.11 -5.80 19.97
N ILE A 350 3.90 -4.87 20.50
CA ILE A 350 4.63 -3.87 19.69
C ILE A 350 5.53 -4.57 18.68
N ARG A 351 6.37 -5.53 19.11
CA ARG A 351 7.25 -6.29 18.21
C ARG A 351 6.46 -6.98 17.11
N ASN A 352 5.35 -7.63 17.46
CA ASN A 352 4.50 -8.32 16.50
C ASN A 352 3.77 -7.36 15.52
N LEU A 353 3.39 -6.18 15.99
CA LEU A 353 2.79 -5.12 15.17
C LEU A 353 3.80 -4.58 14.14
N PHE A 354 5.06 -4.43 14.53
CA PHE A 354 6.16 -4.03 13.64
C PHE A 354 6.51 -5.10 12.60
N ILE A 355 6.53 -6.37 13.01
CA ILE A 355 6.80 -7.49 12.09
C ILE A 355 5.72 -7.60 11.01
N GLY A 356 4.52 -7.09 11.28
CA GLY A 356 3.38 -7.24 10.38
C GLY A 356 2.69 -8.59 10.53
N GLY A 357 2.83 -9.28 11.67
CA GLY A 357 2.24 -10.61 11.87
C GLY A 357 0.74 -10.65 11.54
N GLN A 358 0.02 -9.55 11.70
CA GLN A 358 -1.40 -9.46 11.39
C GLN A 358 -1.77 -9.58 9.90
N THR A 359 -0.85 -9.31 8.96
CA THR A 359 -1.16 -9.38 7.52
C THR A 359 -1.09 -10.80 6.99
N PHE A 360 -0.17 -11.61 7.48
CA PHE A 360 0.06 -12.97 6.99
C PHE A 360 -0.32 -14.08 8.00
N SER A 361 -0.26 -13.84 9.31
CA SER A 361 -0.58 -14.83 10.36
C SER A 361 -2.07 -15.01 10.67
N GLY A 362 -2.93 -14.04 10.33
CA GLY A 362 -4.31 -14.05 10.77
C GLY A 362 -5.23 -13.14 9.97
N VAL A 363 -6.52 -13.21 10.30
CA VAL A 363 -7.62 -12.52 9.62
C VAL A 363 -8.32 -11.60 10.63
N GLY A 364 -8.75 -10.42 10.19
CA GLY A 364 -9.50 -9.49 11.04
C GLY A 364 -8.64 -8.64 11.99
N GLY A 365 -7.31 -8.68 11.88
CA GLY A 365 -6.40 -7.80 12.62
C GLY A 365 -6.56 -6.30 12.29
N VAL A 366 -5.87 -5.44 13.04
CA VAL A 366 -5.82 -3.98 12.84
C VAL A 366 -4.48 -3.60 12.19
N THR A 367 -4.46 -3.58 10.86
CA THR A 367 -3.27 -3.19 10.08
C THR A 367 -3.18 -1.67 9.99
N LEU A 368 -2.30 -1.06 10.77
CA LEU A 368 -2.11 0.41 10.79
C LEU A 368 -1.24 0.93 9.65
N ALA A 369 -0.35 0.09 9.14
CA ALA A 369 0.53 0.36 8.02
C ALA A 369 0.92 -0.95 7.35
N THR A 370 1.39 -0.86 6.10
CA THR A 370 1.94 -2.03 5.41
C THR A 370 3.38 -2.27 5.89
N PRO A 371 3.86 -3.54 5.96
CA PRO A 371 5.23 -3.82 6.39
C PRO A 371 6.29 -3.07 5.59
N HIS A 372 6.09 -2.93 4.27
CA HIS A 372 6.92 -2.12 3.39
C HIS A 372 7.07 -0.66 3.88
N GLU A 373 5.96 -0.01 4.20
CA GLU A 373 5.95 1.36 4.74
C GLU A 373 6.59 1.44 6.13
N ILE A 374 6.39 0.44 7.00
CA ILE A 374 7.02 0.42 8.32
C ILE A 374 8.54 0.38 8.18
N ARG A 375 9.09 -0.36 7.20
CA ARG A 375 10.53 -0.38 6.95
C ARG A 375 11.03 0.93 6.34
N ALA A 376 10.32 1.49 5.36
CA ALA A 376 10.78 2.65 4.61
C ALA A 376 10.60 4.00 5.33
N GLU A 377 9.58 4.15 6.18
CA GLU A 377 9.13 5.46 6.66
C GLU A 377 9.20 5.60 8.19
N LYS A 378 10.10 6.46 8.69
CA LYS A 378 10.20 6.79 10.13
C LYS A 378 8.89 7.37 10.68
N THR A 379 8.17 8.15 9.88
CA THR A 379 6.88 8.73 10.27
C THR A 379 5.80 7.68 10.55
N VAL A 380 5.85 6.55 9.83
CA VAL A 380 4.97 5.40 10.01
C VAL A 380 5.36 4.62 11.27
N GLN A 381 6.65 4.39 11.48
CA GLN A 381 7.17 3.77 12.70
C GLN A 381 6.78 4.55 13.97
N ALA A 382 6.91 5.89 13.93
CA ALA A 382 6.51 6.78 15.02
C ALA A 382 5.01 6.64 15.35
N ARG A 383 4.16 6.61 14.32
CA ARG A 383 2.71 6.45 14.49
C ARG A 383 2.36 5.11 15.13
N LEU A 384 3.08 4.05 14.74
CA LEU A 384 2.88 2.70 15.26
C LEU A 384 3.23 2.60 16.75
N LEU A 385 4.38 3.16 17.15
CA LEU A 385 4.80 3.24 18.55
C LEU A 385 3.86 4.10 19.36
N TYR A 386 3.50 5.27 18.84
CA TYR A 386 2.58 6.18 19.48
C TYR A 386 1.22 5.53 19.75
N PHE A 387 0.64 4.89 18.73
CA PHE A 387 -0.60 4.11 18.88
C PHE A 387 -0.45 3.01 19.93
N SER A 388 0.68 2.29 19.93
CA SER A 388 0.86 1.17 20.85
C SER A 388 0.97 1.63 22.30
N PHE A 389 1.75 2.67 22.59
CA PHE A 389 1.90 3.18 23.95
C PHE A 389 0.68 3.95 24.45
N ALA A 390 0.10 4.83 23.63
CA ALA A 390 -1.09 5.60 24.02
C ALA A 390 -2.37 4.75 24.02
N GLY A 391 -2.50 3.85 23.05
CA GLY A 391 -3.71 3.06 22.81
C GLY A 391 -3.87 1.88 23.75
N PHE A 392 -2.79 1.20 24.17
CA PHE A 392 -2.92 0.02 25.04
C PHE A 392 -2.77 0.30 26.52
N SER A 393 -2.00 1.34 26.91
CA SER A 393 -1.70 1.62 28.32
C SER A 393 -2.95 1.82 29.18
N GLY A 394 -3.90 2.63 28.73
CA GLY A 394 -5.14 2.92 29.46
C GLY A 394 -5.95 1.66 29.79
N TYR A 395 -6.21 0.80 28.81
CA TYR A 395 -6.97 -0.44 29.02
C TYR A 395 -6.26 -1.42 29.96
N THR A 396 -4.96 -1.64 29.79
CA THR A 396 -4.20 -2.57 30.63
C THR A 396 -4.15 -2.13 32.09
N VAL A 397 -4.02 -0.83 32.33
CA VAL A 397 -3.99 -0.28 33.69
C VAL A 397 -5.37 -0.28 34.33
N LEU A 398 -6.41 0.06 33.57
CA LEU A 398 -7.79 -0.02 34.07
C LEU A 398 -8.16 -1.43 34.54
N LEU A 399 -7.80 -2.46 33.75
CA LEU A 399 -8.02 -3.86 34.13
C LEU A 399 -7.26 -4.23 35.42
N LEU A 400 -6.00 -3.82 35.53
CA LEU A 400 -5.20 -4.09 36.73
C LEU A 400 -5.84 -3.44 37.96
N VAL A 401 -6.29 -2.19 37.84
CA VAL A 401 -6.98 -1.48 38.93
C VAL A 401 -8.28 -2.19 39.32
N LEU A 402 -9.11 -2.59 38.34
CA LEU A 402 -10.35 -3.33 38.62
C LEU A 402 -10.07 -4.66 39.35
N VAL A 403 -9.05 -5.40 38.91
CA VAL A 403 -8.61 -6.63 39.58
C VAL A 403 -8.11 -6.35 40.99
N CYS A 404 -7.35 -5.27 41.20
CA CYS A 404 -6.88 -4.84 42.50
C CYS A 404 -8.04 -4.49 43.46
N TYR A 405 -9.04 -3.74 43.02
CA TYR A 405 -10.23 -3.44 43.81
C TYR A 405 -11.10 -4.67 44.07
N LYS A 406 -11.08 -5.68 43.19
CA LYS A 406 -11.78 -6.95 43.38
C LYS A 406 -11.07 -7.84 44.40
N GLU A 407 -9.76 -8.09 44.24
CA GLU A 407 -9.04 -9.08 45.05
C GLU A 407 -8.57 -8.52 46.41
N PHE A 408 -8.37 -7.20 46.49
CA PHE A 408 -7.78 -6.54 47.65
C PHE A 408 -8.63 -5.36 48.14
N SER A 409 -9.96 -5.42 48.03
CA SER A 409 -10.89 -4.33 48.40
C SER A 409 -10.62 -3.75 49.79
N SER A 410 -10.31 -4.60 50.78
CA SER A 410 -10.01 -4.20 52.17
C SER A 410 -8.74 -3.35 52.32
N LEU A 411 -7.84 -3.42 51.33
CA LEU A 411 -6.57 -2.71 51.28
C LEU A 411 -6.60 -1.51 50.32
N MET A 412 -7.72 -1.25 49.64
CA MET A 412 -7.80 -0.23 48.59
C MET A 412 -8.39 1.09 49.13
N PRO A 413 -7.86 2.25 48.70
CA PRO A 413 -8.39 3.55 49.13
C PRO A 413 -9.81 3.75 48.58
N TYR A 414 -10.65 4.47 49.35
CA TYR A 414 -12.05 4.79 48.98
C TYR A 414 -13.00 3.59 48.76
N ALA A 415 -12.60 2.36 49.11
CA ALA A 415 -13.47 1.18 48.94
C ALA A 415 -14.84 1.34 49.63
N GLY A 416 -14.86 1.78 50.90
CA GLY A 416 -16.12 2.03 51.63
C GLY A 416 -16.96 3.18 51.07
N GLU A 417 -16.35 4.20 50.46
CA GLU A 417 -17.09 5.29 49.81
C GLU A 417 -17.71 4.84 48.47
N LEU A 418 -17.00 3.98 47.73
CA LEU A 418 -17.50 3.36 46.51
C LEU A 418 -18.69 2.44 46.81
N GLU A 419 -18.61 1.62 47.87
CA GLU A 419 -19.72 0.80 48.35
C GLU A 419 -20.95 1.66 48.72
N GLY A 420 -20.74 2.78 49.41
CA GLY A 420 -21.80 3.75 49.74
C GLY A 420 -22.48 4.40 48.52
N ARG A 421 -21.83 4.38 47.35
CA ARG A 421 -22.37 4.85 46.07
C ARG A 421 -22.97 3.72 45.20
N GLY A 422 -23.06 2.51 45.74
CA GLY A 422 -23.65 1.34 45.07
C GLY A 422 -22.65 0.45 44.32
N PHE A 423 -21.34 0.73 44.38
CA PHE A 423 -20.30 -0.17 43.87
C PHE A 423 -19.97 -1.24 44.90
N THR A 424 -20.92 -2.13 45.16
CA THR A 424 -20.70 -3.28 46.03
C THR A 424 -19.78 -4.31 45.38
N GLU A 425 -19.22 -5.23 46.17
CA GLU A 425 -18.33 -6.30 45.69
C GLU A 425 -18.88 -7.05 44.47
N PRO A 426 -20.18 -7.46 44.40
CA PRO A 426 -20.74 -8.12 43.21
C PRO A 426 -20.72 -7.25 41.94
N VAL A 427 -20.89 -5.92 42.07
CA VAL A 427 -20.88 -5.00 40.93
C VAL A 427 -19.47 -4.83 40.38
N ILE A 428 -18.47 -4.70 41.25
CA ILE A 428 -17.04 -4.63 40.85
C ILE A 428 -16.60 -5.95 40.20
N LEU A 429 -17.06 -7.07 40.75
CA LEU A 429 -16.79 -8.41 40.22
C LEU A 429 -17.41 -8.57 38.83
N LEU A 430 -18.69 -8.23 38.66
CA LEU A 430 -19.38 -8.24 37.37
C LEU A 430 -18.71 -7.30 36.36
N ALA A 431 -18.28 -6.11 36.79
CA ALA A 431 -17.56 -5.16 35.95
C ALA A 431 -16.25 -5.76 35.42
N THR A 432 -15.44 -6.33 36.31
CA THR A 432 -14.16 -6.95 35.97
C THR A 432 -14.35 -8.06 34.95
N TRP A 433 -15.29 -8.99 35.21
CA TRP A 433 -15.61 -10.07 34.28
C TRP A 433 -16.20 -9.58 32.95
N SER A 434 -17.00 -8.52 32.95
CA SER A 434 -17.58 -7.95 31.71
C SER A 434 -16.52 -7.33 30.80
N PHE A 435 -15.59 -6.55 31.35
CA PHE A 435 -14.47 -6.00 30.58
C PHE A 435 -13.58 -7.09 29.98
N ILE A 436 -13.32 -8.14 30.76
CA ILE A 436 -12.56 -9.32 30.33
C ILE A 436 -13.30 -10.06 29.22
N ALA A 437 -14.58 -10.39 29.43
CA ALA A 437 -15.37 -11.19 28.50
C ALA A 437 -15.54 -10.50 27.14
N VAL A 438 -15.73 -9.18 27.10
CA VAL A 438 -15.83 -8.45 25.83
C VAL A 438 -14.50 -8.49 25.06
N GLY A 439 -13.37 -8.29 25.74
CA GLY A 439 -12.05 -8.43 25.11
C GLY A 439 -11.78 -9.86 24.60
N GLN A 440 -12.15 -10.86 25.41
CA GLN A 440 -12.03 -12.28 25.07
C GLN A 440 -12.95 -12.68 23.92
N ALA A 441 -14.18 -12.14 23.82
CA ALA A 441 -15.10 -12.40 22.72
C ALA A 441 -14.52 -11.91 21.39
N VAL A 442 -13.98 -10.69 21.36
CA VAL A 442 -13.33 -10.12 20.16
C VAL A 442 -12.08 -10.93 19.79
N PHE A 443 -11.28 -11.31 20.79
CA PHE A 443 -10.13 -12.19 20.59
C PHE A 443 -10.55 -13.54 20.00
N LEU A 444 -11.57 -14.20 20.56
CA LEU A 444 -11.98 -15.54 20.14
C LEU A 444 -12.52 -15.57 18.71
N VAL A 445 -13.33 -14.56 18.34
CA VAL A 445 -13.81 -14.42 16.96
C VAL A 445 -12.65 -14.25 15.98
N THR A 446 -11.71 -13.35 16.28
CA THR A 446 -10.56 -13.11 15.39
C THR A 446 -9.58 -14.27 15.36
N TRP A 447 -9.35 -14.94 16.49
CA TRP A 447 -8.55 -16.15 16.59
C TRP A 447 -9.15 -17.29 15.75
N LEU A 448 -10.45 -17.55 15.87
CA LEU A 448 -11.15 -18.62 15.13
C LEU A 448 -11.05 -18.39 13.61
N LEU A 449 -11.25 -17.15 13.16
CA LEU A 449 -11.07 -16.76 11.76
C LEU A 449 -9.61 -16.89 11.28
N SER A 450 -8.64 -16.81 12.20
CA SER A 450 -7.22 -16.89 11.90
C SER A 450 -6.67 -18.31 11.88
N MET A 451 -7.34 -19.29 12.51
CA MET A 451 -6.87 -20.68 12.59
C MET A 451 -6.46 -21.32 11.24
N PRO A 452 -7.19 -21.13 10.12
CA PRO A 452 -6.79 -21.68 8.82
C PRO A 452 -5.41 -21.21 8.35
N ARG A 453 -5.00 -19.98 8.70
CA ARG A 453 -3.69 -19.39 8.34
C ARG A 453 -2.51 -20.07 9.03
N LEU A 454 -2.74 -20.84 10.10
CA LEU A 454 -1.66 -21.53 10.82
C LEU A 454 -0.92 -22.56 9.93
N LYS A 455 -1.64 -23.21 8.99
CA LYS A 455 -1.01 -24.13 8.03
C LYS A 455 -0.10 -23.38 7.06
N VAL A 456 -0.62 -22.32 6.45
CA VAL A 456 0.12 -21.45 5.53
C VAL A 456 1.37 -20.88 6.21
N LEU A 457 1.25 -20.41 7.45
CA LEU A 457 2.39 -19.86 8.21
C LEU A 457 3.53 -20.86 8.44
N ARG A 458 3.24 -22.17 8.49
CA ARG A 458 4.29 -23.20 8.62
C ARG A 458 5.03 -23.46 7.31
N GLU A 459 4.41 -23.13 6.18
CA GLU A 459 4.98 -23.27 4.83
C GLU A 459 5.78 -22.03 4.41
N LEU A 460 5.56 -20.88 5.06
CA LEU A 460 6.31 -19.65 4.82
C LEU A 460 7.78 -19.79 5.25
N ASP A 461 8.68 -19.36 4.37
CA ASP A 461 10.11 -19.26 4.64
C ASP A 461 10.51 -17.83 5.02
N PHE A 462 11.40 -17.68 6.00
CA PHE A 462 11.83 -16.38 6.53
C PHE A 462 13.34 -16.23 6.45
N ASP A 463 13.80 -15.30 5.62
CA ASP A 463 15.20 -14.91 5.52
C ASP A 463 15.52 -13.89 6.62
N LEU A 464 16.29 -14.31 7.64
CA LEU A 464 16.49 -13.57 8.90
C LEU A 464 17.60 -12.51 8.86
N SER A 465 18.54 -12.61 7.91
CA SER A 465 19.71 -11.71 7.82
C SER A 465 20.06 -11.26 6.39
N PRO A 466 19.09 -10.85 5.54
CA PRO A 466 19.37 -10.42 4.18
C PRO A 466 20.22 -9.13 4.14
N GLU A 467 19.99 -8.20 5.08
CA GLU A 467 20.69 -6.91 5.12
C GLU A 467 22.20 -7.05 5.36
N GLU A 468 22.60 -7.90 6.32
CA GLU A 468 24.02 -8.12 6.65
C GLU A 468 24.77 -8.71 5.45
N ARG A 469 24.18 -9.71 4.80
CA ARG A 469 24.76 -10.30 3.59
C ARG A 469 24.79 -9.34 2.40
N ARG A 470 23.72 -8.53 2.22
CA ARG A 470 23.71 -7.48 1.18
C ARG A 470 24.80 -6.45 1.44
N GLY A 471 24.96 -5.97 2.68
CA GLY A 471 26.00 -5.03 3.07
C GLY A 471 27.39 -5.55 2.72
N GLU A 472 27.72 -6.79 3.11
CA GLU A 472 29.01 -7.42 2.79
C GLU A 472 29.29 -7.49 1.29
N VAL A 473 28.27 -7.82 0.47
CA VAL A 473 28.42 -7.91 -0.99
C VAL A 473 28.52 -6.52 -1.63
N ILE A 474 27.76 -5.54 -1.17
CA ILE A 474 27.81 -4.16 -1.67
C ILE A 474 29.17 -3.54 -1.34
N ASP A 475 29.65 -3.71 -0.11
CA ASP A 475 30.98 -3.24 0.33
C ASP A 475 32.12 -3.88 -0.48
N SER A 476 31.92 -5.12 -0.95
CA SER A 476 32.88 -5.81 -1.83
C SER A 476 32.86 -5.33 -3.30
N GLY A 477 31.88 -4.51 -3.69
CA GLY A 477 31.68 -4.04 -5.08
C GLY A 477 31.21 -5.12 -6.07
N ALA A 478 30.98 -6.35 -5.61
CA ALA A 478 30.61 -7.48 -6.48
C ALA A 478 29.19 -7.38 -7.08
N GLY A 479 28.34 -6.49 -6.56
CA GLY A 479 26.95 -6.30 -7.00
C GLY A 479 26.75 -5.28 -8.14
N ASP A 480 27.71 -4.38 -8.39
CA ASP A 480 27.50 -3.20 -9.25
C ASP A 480 27.25 -3.54 -10.72
N TRP A 481 27.74 -4.67 -11.20
CA TRP A 481 27.55 -5.07 -12.59
C TRP A 481 26.07 -5.34 -12.93
N MET A 482 25.29 -5.88 -11.99
CA MET A 482 23.85 -6.14 -12.18
C MET A 482 23.09 -4.83 -12.34
N LYS A 483 23.35 -3.91 -11.41
CA LYS A 483 22.77 -2.56 -11.44
C LYS A 483 23.12 -1.83 -12.74
N ASN A 484 24.38 -1.86 -13.16
CA ASN A 484 24.82 -1.24 -14.42
C ASN A 484 24.16 -1.87 -15.65
N LEU A 485 24.00 -3.20 -15.67
CA LEU A 485 23.31 -3.91 -16.74
C LEU A 485 21.84 -3.50 -16.83
N ILE A 486 21.15 -3.40 -15.68
CA ILE A 486 19.76 -2.99 -15.60
C ILE A 486 19.58 -1.55 -16.09
N HIS A 487 20.40 -0.60 -15.60
CA HIS A 487 20.30 0.79 -16.04
C HIS A 487 20.66 0.98 -17.52
N GLU A 488 21.62 0.22 -18.05
CA GLU A 488 21.95 0.27 -19.48
C GLU A 488 20.80 -0.28 -20.33
N ALA A 489 20.18 -1.39 -19.90
CA ALA A 489 18.99 -1.92 -20.56
C ALA A 489 17.82 -0.91 -20.49
N ALA A 490 17.60 -0.26 -19.35
CA ALA A 490 16.57 0.74 -19.17
C ALA A 490 16.79 1.98 -20.06
N ARG A 491 18.02 2.52 -20.13
CA ARG A 491 18.37 3.64 -21.02
C ARG A 491 18.14 3.33 -22.49
N ARG A 492 18.31 2.07 -22.90
CA ARG A 492 18.08 1.61 -24.29
C ARG A 492 16.62 1.20 -24.56
N GLU A 493 15.73 1.30 -23.57
CA GLU A 493 14.37 0.74 -23.58
C GLU A 493 14.32 -0.76 -23.96
N ASP A 494 15.32 -1.54 -23.53
CA ASP A 494 15.42 -2.99 -23.75
C ASP A 494 14.60 -3.77 -22.70
N ILE A 495 13.28 -3.78 -22.89
CA ILE A 495 12.33 -4.53 -22.06
C ILE A 495 12.61 -6.03 -22.11
N ASN A 496 13.06 -6.54 -23.27
CA ASN A 496 13.43 -7.94 -23.44
C ASN A 496 14.60 -8.32 -22.52
N GLY A 497 15.67 -7.52 -22.51
CA GLY A 497 16.81 -7.71 -21.61
C GLY A 497 16.42 -7.71 -20.14
N LEU A 498 15.53 -6.80 -19.72
CA LEU A 498 15.04 -6.74 -18.34
C LEU A 498 14.21 -7.98 -17.96
N ARG A 499 13.29 -8.44 -18.82
CA ARG A 499 12.50 -9.67 -18.54
C ARG A 499 13.39 -10.91 -18.50
N LEU A 500 14.37 -11.02 -19.41
CA LEU A 500 15.32 -12.13 -19.40
C LEU A 500 16.12 -12.18 -18.09
N PHE A 501 16.64 -11.02 -17.64
CA PHE A 501 17.36 -10.90 -16.37
C PHE A 501 16.51 -11.35 -15.17
N GLN A 502 15.21 -11.04 -15.16
CA GLN A 502 14.31 -11.49 -14.10
C GLN A 502 14.20 -13.01 -14.03
N THR A 503 14.15 -13.70 -15.18
CA THR A 503 14.01 -15.16 -15.27
C THR A 503 15.33 -15.92 -15.12
N GLU A 504 16.47 -15.26 -15.34
CA GLU A 504 17.78 -15.93 -15.32
C GLU A 504 18.17 -16.36 -13.90
N SER A 505 18.69 -17.58 -13.77
CA SER A 505 19.27 -18.07 -12.51
C SER A 505 20.70 -17.56 -12.38
N LEU A 506 20.90 -16.50 -11.62
CA LEU A 506 22.22 -15.90 -11.39
C LEU A 506 22.93 -16.55 -10.19
N ALA A 507 24.22 -16.83 -10.35
CA ALA A 507 25.07 -17.28 -9.26
C ALA A 507 25.48 -16.08 -8.39
N GLY A 508 25.36 -16.22 -7.06
CA GLY A 508 25.68 -15.16 -6.10
C GLY A 508 24.79 -15.24 -4.86
N ASP A 509 24.91 -14.24 -3.99
CA ASP A 509 24.00 -14.09 -2.85
C ASP A 509 22.58 -13.81 -3.36
N GLN A 510 21.64 -14.68 -2.99
CA GLN A 510 20.26 -14.59 -3.43
C GLN A 510 19.57 -13.30 -2.95
N ALA A 511 19.99 -12.69 -1.83
CA ALA A 511 19.39 -11.45 -1.34
C ALA A 511 19.73 -10.24 -2.22
N VAL A 512 20.95 -10.19 -2.79
CA VAL A 512 21.36 -9.14 -3.74
C VAL A 512 20.72 -9.36 -5.09
N VAL A 513 20.74 -10.61 -5.58
CA VAL A 513 20.09 -10.98 -6.85
C VAL A 513 18.59 -10.66 -6.80
N ARG A 514 17.90 -10.98 -5.70
CA ARG A 514 16.47 -10.64 -5.48
C ARG A 514 16.23 -9.14 -5.52
N MET A 515 17.09 -8.36 -4.87
CA MET A 515 16.98 -6.90 -4.86
C MET A 515 17.13 -6.32 -6.27
N GLU A 516 18.14 -6.74 -7.02
CA GLU A 516 18.35 -6.26 -8.39
C GLU A 516 17.27 -6.78 -9.35
N LYS A 517 16.73 -7.98 -9.15
CA LYS A 517 15.54 -8.45 -9.88
C LYS A 517 14.30 -7.60 -9.57
N THR A 518 14.11 -7.19 -8.31
CA THR A 518 13.03 -6.27 -7.90
C THR A 518 13.20 -4.91 -8.58
N ARG A 519 14.43 -4.39 -8.68
CA ARG A 519 14.75 -3.18 -9.46
C ARG A 519 14.41 -3.36 -10.95
N ALA A 520 14.80 -4.48 -11.55
CA ALA A 520 14.48 -4.78 -12.95
C ALA A 520 12.96 -4.86 -13.18
N ARG A 521 12.18 -5.49 -12.27
CA ARG A 521 10.71 -5.53 -12.32
C ARG A 521 10.09 -4.13 -12.20
N MET A 522 10.58 -3.32 -11.26
CA MET A 522 10.12 -1.95 -11.07
C MET A 522 10.26 -1.12 -12.35
N ILE A 523 11.46 -1.10 -12.95
CA ILE A 523 11.74 -0.31 -14.15
C ILE A 523 10.97 -0.87 -15.36
N GLU A 524 10.93 -2.19 -15.54
CA GLU A 524 10.21 -2.83 -16.65
C GLU A 524 8.71 -2.50 -16.62
N ARG A 525 8.06 -2.65 -15.46
CA ARG A 525 6.64 -2.30 -15.28
C ARG A 525 6.39 -0.81 -15.48
N ALA A 526 7.28 0.06 -14.99
CA ALA A 526 7.17 1.50 -15.17
C ALA A 526 7.28 1.91 -16.66
N MET A 527 8.22 1.32 -17.42
CA MET A 527 8.38 1.60 -18.86
C MET A 527 7.18 1.13 -19.70
N ARG A 528 6.46 0.10 -19.25
CA ARG A 528 5.23 -0.38 -19.88
C ARG A 528 3.99 0.44 -19.51
N GLY A 529 4.10 1.33 -18.51
CA GLY A 529 2.96 2.08 -17.97
C GLY A 529 2.08 1.27 -17.00
N LEU A 530 2.57 0.12 -16.50
CA LEU A 530 1.91 -0.71 -15.50
C LEU A 530 2.11 -0.13 -14.08
N TRP A 531 1.62 1.09 -13.89
CA TRP A 531 1.99 1.94 -12.76
C TRP A 531 1.66 1.35 -11.38
N PRO A 532 0.52 0.69 -11.13
CA PRO A 532 0.28 0.08 -9.82
C PRO A 532 1.16 -1.12 -9.51
N GLN A 533 1.57 -1.88 -10.53
CA GLN A 533 2.54 -2.96 -10.35
C GLN A 533 3.94 -2.38 -10.07
N ALA A 534 4.35 -1.35 -10.83
CA ALA A 534 5.59 -0.61 -10.58
C ALA A 534 5.62 0.03 -9.17
N MET A 535 4.48 0.56 -8.71
CA MET A 535 4.31 1.09 -7.36
C MET A 535 4.56 0.02 -6.29
N SER A 536 4.07 -1.20 -6.50
CA SER A 536 4.29 -2.32 -5.58
C SER A 536 5.76 -2.70 -5.52
N GLU A 537 6.41 -2.89 -6.67
CA GLU A 537 7.84 -3.24 -6.73
C GLU A 537 8.73 -2.13 -6.17
N SER A 538 8.38 -0.87 -6.42
CA SER A 538 9.08 0.29 -5.86
C SER A 538 9.02 0.30 -4.33
N ARG A 539 7.85 0.01 -3.73
CA ARG A 539 7.74 -0.14 -2.26
C ARG A 539 8.56 -1.32 -1.75
N SER A 540 8.60 -2.43 -2.48
CA SER A 540 9.44 -3.59 -2.15
C SER A 540 10.92 -3.27 -2.21
N LEU A 541 11.38 -2.56 -3.25
CA LEU A 541 12.77 -2.14 -3.39
C LEU A 541 13.15 -1.12 -2.30
N LEU A 542 12.31 -0.12 -2.03
CA LEU A 542 12.52 0.83 -0.93
C LEU A 542 12.62 0.12 0.42
N ALA A 543 11.75 -0.85 0.68
CA ALA A 543 11.80 -1.62 1.92
C ALA A 543 13.10 -2.46 2.00
N GLN A 544 13.53 -3.08 0.90
CA GLN A 544 14.78 -3.84 0.82
C GLN A 544 16.02 -2.96 1.06
N GLN A 545 15.98 -1.71 0.63
CA GLN A 545 17.02 -0.70 0.81
C GLN A 545 16.87 0.10 2.13
N GLY A 546 15.92 -0.25 3.00
CA GLY A 546 15.75 0.42 4.30
C GLY A 546 15.15 1.82 4.27
N GLY A 547 14.46 2.16 3.17
CA GLY A 547 13.90 3.49 2.92
C GLY A 547 14.85 4.42 2.18
N GLU A 548 16.10 4.01 1.99
CA GLU A 548 17.09 4.72 1.18
C GLU A 548 16.95 4.32 -0.29
N GLY A 549 17.22 5.24 -1.23
CA GLY A 549 17.13 4.95 -2.66
C GLY A 549 16.25 5.94 -3.41
N LEU A 550 16.88 7.00 -3.92
CA LEU A 550 16.22 8.05 -4.68
C LEU A 550 15.44 7.50 -5.87
N GLU A 551 16.03 6.62 -6.68
CA GLU A 551 15.38 6.01 -7.85
C GLU A 551 14.02 5.38 -7.50
N ALA A 552 13.99 4.54 -6.47
CA ALA A 552 12.77 3.85 -6.07
C ALA A 552 11.71 4.85 -5.52
N ARG A 553 12.13 5.91 -4.80
CA ARG A 553 11.23 6.99 -4.36
C ARG A 553 10.67 7.79 -5.54
N LEU A 554 11.49 8.11 -6.54
CA LEU A 554 11.05 8.85 -7.74
C LEU A 554 10.06 8.01 -8.56
N ILE A 555 10.33 6.72 -8.78
CA ILE A 555 9.37 5.84 -9.44
C ILE A 555 8.08 5.70 -8.62
N LEU A 556 8.16 5.68 -7.29
CA LEU A 556 6.97 5.69 -6.43
C LEU A 556 6.14 6.96 -6.62
N ALA A 557 6.80 8.12 -6.64
CA ALA A 557 6.16 9.41 -6.87
C ALA A 557 5.52 9.48 -8.25
N ILE A 558 6.23 9.06 -9.30
CA ILE A 558 5.72 8.98 -10.68
C ILE A 558 4.49 8.06 -10.74
N SER A 559 4.52 6.92 -10.05
CA SER A 559 3.38 6.00 -9.99
C SER A 559 2.15 6.67 -9.39
N TYR A 560 2.31 7.52 -8.36
CA TYR A 560 1.22 8.32 -7.80
C TYR A 560 0.73 9.42 -8.76
N ILE A 561 1.64 10.06 -9.51
CA ILE A 561 1.29 11.04 -10.53
C ILE A 561 0.46 10.39 -11.64
N ALA A 562 0.89 9.24 -12.14
CA ALA A 562 0.21 8.48 -13.19
C ALA A 562 -1.17 7.98 -12.74
N THR A 563 -1.30 7.51 -11.49
CA THR A 563 -2.58 7.10 -10.88
C THR A 563 -3.43 8.28 -10.37
N ARG A 564 -3.06 9.51 -10.70
CA ARG A 564 -3.79 10.75 -10.39
C ARG A 564 -3.97 11.04 -8.90
N ARG A 565 -3.07 10.54 -8.06
CA ARG A 565 -2.98 10.82 -6.62
C ARG A 565 -1.88 11.85 -6.35
N LEU A 566 -2.07 13.08 -6.83
CA LEU A 566 -1.05 14.14 -6.74
C LEU A 566 -0.66 14.49 -5.30
N ASP A 567 -1.61 14.47 -4.36
CA ASP A 567 -1.33 14.71 -2.94
C ASP A 567 -0.31 13.70 -2.36
N ALA A 568 -0.40 12.45 -2.82
CA ALA A 568 0.52 11.39 -2.41
C ALA A 568 1.90 11.54 -3.03
N ALA A 569 1.96 11.92 -4.30
CA ALA A 569 3.21 12.23 -4.97
C ALA A 569 3.95 13.39 -4.30
N LYS A 570 3.23 14.49 -3.99
CA LYS A 570 3.78 15.64 -3.26
C LYS A 570 4.39 15.18 -1.92
N GLN A 571 3.66 14.41 -1.13
CA GLN A 571 4.17 13.96 0.16
C GLN A 571 5.51 13.21 0.07
N ILE A 572 5.69 12.38 -0.95
CA ILE A 572 6.96 11.66 -1.15
C ILE A 572 8.05 12.61 -1.59
N LEU A 573 7.78 13.47 -2.58
CA LEU A 573 8.79 14.38 -3.13
C LEU A 573 9.25 15.43 -2.11
N TYR A 574 8.34 16.06 -1.37
CA TYR A 574 8.71 16.99 -0.28
C TYR A 574 9.29 16.28 0.94
N GLY A 575 9.06 14.97 1.07
CA GLY A 575 9.65 14.13 2.11
C GLY A 575 11.10 13.75 1.85
N ILE A 576 11.61 13.98 0.63
CA ILE A 576 13.03 13.81 0.32
C ILE A 576 13.80 14.99 0.94
N ASP A 577 14.83 14.67 1.72
CA ASP A 577 15.70 15.63 2.39
C ASP A 577 16.34 16.55 1.34
N GLU A 578 16.49 17.84 1.68
CA GLU A 578 16.98 18.86 0.72
C GLU A 578 18.37 18.53 0.16
N GLU A 579 19.22 17.87 0.94
CA GLU A 579 20.56 17.42 0.52
C GLU A 579 20.53 16.28 -0.50
N GLU A 580 19.46 15.47 -0.52
CA GLU A 580 19.29 14.34 -1.45
C GLU A 580 18.56 14.75 -2.74
N ARG A 581 18.01 15.96 -2.83
CA ARG A 581 17.23 16.41 -4.00
C ARG A 581 18.14 16.66 -5.18
N ASP A 582 17.95 15.86 -6.22
CA ASP A 582 18.54 16.08 -7.53
C ASP A 582 17.63 16.91 -8.46
N ASP A 583 18.15 17.25 -9.64
CA ASP A 583 17.41 18.00 -10.65
C ASP A 583 16.13 17.27 -11.09
N ASP A 584 16.16 15.93 -11.17
CA ASP A 584 15.00 15.11 -11.53
C ASP A 584 13.89 15.21 -10.45
N THR A 585 14.26 15.26 -9.17
CA THR A 585 13.34 15.45 -8.05
C THR A 585 12.66 16.82 -8.11
N GLU A 586 13.43 17.88 -8.32
CA GLU A 586 12.89 19.25 -8.45
C GLU A 586 11.96 19.39 -9.67
N VAL A 587 12.32 18.78 -10.80
CA VAL A 587 11.47 18.74 -12.01
C VAL A 587 10.18 17.97 -11.74
N LEU A 588 10.23 16.85 -11.01
CA LEU A 588 9.04 16.11 -10.61
C LEU A 588 8.14 16.89 -9.67
N MET A 589 8.70 17.64 -8.73
CA MET A 589 7.94 18.56 -7.87
C MET A 589 7.20 19.59 -8.72
N MET A 590 7.91 20.25 -9.65
CA MET A 590 7.33 21.22 -10.57
C MET A 590 6.20 20.64 -11.43
N ILE A 591 6.39 19.43 -11.98
CA ILE A 591 5.37 18.75 -12.79
C ILE A 591 4.15 18.39 -11.94
N THR A 592 4.37 17.90 -10.72
CA THR A 592 3.27 17.53 -9.81
C THR A 592 2.42 18.75 -9.44
N GLU A 593 3.03 19.91 -9.25
CA GLU A 593 2.32 21.18 -9.07
C GLU A 593 1.62 21.62 -10.36
N PHE A 594 2.27 21.51 -11.52
CA PHE A 594 1.71 21.92 -12.81
C PHE A 594 0.47 21.09 -13.22
N LEU A 595 0.43 19.81 -12.86
CA LEU A 595 -0.70 18.91 -13.13
C LEU A 595 -1.95 19.23 -12.29
N ASP A 596 -1.84 20.06 -11.26
CA ASP A 596 -2.96 20.57 -10.45
C ASP A 596 -3.24 22.04 -10.79
N PRO A 597 -4.06 22.33 -11.82
CA PRO A 597 -4.34 23.71 -12.22
C PRO A 597 -5.18 24.51 -11.21
N TRP A 598 -5.77 23.85 -10.21
CA TRP A 598 -6.72 24.49 -9.29
C TRP A 598 -6.11 24.86 -7.94
N ARG A 599 -5.14 24.08 -7.47
CA ARG A 599 -4.47 24.30 -6.17
C ARG A 599 -2.95 24.32 -6.29
N GLY A 600 -2.38 23.91 -7.43
CA GLY A 600 -0.95 23.90 -7.65
C GLY A 600 -0.43 25.31 -7.92
N GLU A 601 0.57 25.72 -7.16
CA GLU A 601 1.32 26.95 -7.40
C GLU A 601 2.72 26.52 -7.83
N VAL A 602 2.98 26.52 -9.13
CA VAL A 602 4.31 26.17 -9.65
C VAL A 602 5.28 27.27 -9.26
N ASP A 603 6.30 26.91 -8.49
CA ASP A 603 7.37 27.83 -8.14
C ASP A 603 8.05 28.37 -9.42
N VAL A 604 8.01 29.70 -9.54
CA VAL A 604 8.53 30.42 -10.69
C VAL A 604 10.04 30.29 -10.78
N ASP A 605 10.73 30.21 -9.65
CA ASP A 605 12.19 30.11 -9.61
C ASP A 605 12.66 28.70 -10.00
N LEU A 606 11.97 27.65 -9.52
CA LEU A 606 12.18 26.27 -10.01
C LEU A 606 11.93 26.16 -11.52
N ARG A 607 10.86 26.77 -12.04
CA ARG A 607 10.56 26.77 -13.49
C ARG A 607 11.67 27.44 -14.31
N LYS A 608 12.22 28.56 -13.82
CA LYS A 608 13.32 29.25 -14.51
C LYS A 608 14.61 28.44 -14.46
N LYS A 609 14.92 27.81 -13.32
CA LYS A 609 16.10 26.94 -13.15
C LYS A 609 16.09 25.80 -14.18
N HIS A 610 14.95 25.15 -14.36
CA HIS A 610 14.81 23.94 -15.18
C HIS A 610 14.24 24.18 -16.58
N LEU A 611 14.26 25.42 -17.09
CA LEU A 611 13.65 25.76 -18.39
C LEU A 611 14.23 24.95 -19.56
N LYS A 612 15.51 24.56 -19.48
CA LYS A 612 16.22 23.77 -20.48
C LYS A 612 16.13 22.26 -20.25
N ASN A 613 15.49 21.81 -19.17
CA ASN A 613 15.37 20.38 -18.89
C ASN A 613 14.48 19.73 -19.99
N PRO A 614 14.88 18.58 -20.57
CA PRO A 614 14.11 17.84 -21.57
C PRO A 614 12.62 17.71 -21.27
N THR A 615 12.31 17.37 -20.02
CA THR A 615 10.94 17.13 -19.58
C THR A 615 10.10 18.40 -19.64
N VAL A 616 10.68 19.53 -19.24
CA VAL A 616 10.01 20.85 -19.23
C VAL A 616 9.81 21.36 -20.66
N VAL A 617 10.80 21.15 -21.53
CA VAL A 617 10.70 21.48 -22.96
C VAL A 617 9.61 20.64 -23.63
N HIS A 618 9.60 19.32 -23.40
CA HIS A 618 8.57 18.42 -23.92
C HIS A 618 7.17 18.79 -23.42
N LEU A 619 7.02 19.15 -22.14
CA LEU A 619 5.76 19.66 -21.59
C LEU A 619 5.28 20.91 -22.34
N GLY A 620 6.17 21.89 -22.53
CA GLY A 620 5.84 23.12 -23.26
C GLY A 620 5.41 22.84 -24.71
N LEU A 621 6.10 21.91 -25.38
CA LEU A 621 5.77 21.47 -26.74
C LEU A 621 4.42 20.75 -26.81
N LEU A 622 4.15 19.84 -25.87
CA LEU A 622 2.86 19.14 -25.78
C LEU A 622 1.71 20.12 -25.53
N MET A 623 1.89 21.13 -24.68
CA MET A 623 0.85 22.14 -24.43
C MET A 623 0.55 22.99 -25.67
N LYS A 624 1.59 23.37 -26.44
CA LYS A 624 1.42 24.05 -27.73
C LYS A 624 0.66 23.16 -28.73
N ARG A 625 1.05 21.89 -28.85
CA ARG A 625 0.40 20.91 -29.74
C ARG A 625 -1.06 20.66 -29.35
N LEU A 626 -1.33 20.53 -28.05
CA LEU A 626 -2.68 20.30 -27.53
C LEU A 626 -3.61 21.47 -27.87
N ALA A 627 -3.14 22.72 -27.85
CA ALA A 627 -3.95 23.91 -28.13
C ALA A 627 -4.65 23.89 -29.50
N VAL A 628 -4.07 23.21 -30.49
CA VAL A 628 -4.57 23.14 -31.88
C VAL A 628 -4.81 21.71 -32.38
N TRP A 629 -4.70 20.70 -31.52
CA TRP A 629 -4.75 19.27 -31.88
C TRP A 629 -3.69 18.86 -32.92
N GLU A 630 -2.46 19.34 -32.78
CA GLU A 630 -1.39 19.07 -33.74
C GLU A 630 -0.59 17.81 -33.38
N ALA A 631 -0.28 16.98 -34.38
CA ALA A 631 0.49 15.74 -34.20
C ALA A 631 2.03 15.95 -34.10
N GLY A 632 2.51 17.18 -34.30
CA GLY A 632 3.94 17.51 -34.48
C GLY A 632 4.38 17.50 -35.95
N ASP A 633 5.51 18.14 -36.23
CA ASP A 633 6.15 18.18 -37.56
C ASP A 633 7.30 17.16 -37.65
N SER A 634 7.53 16.63 -38.85
CA SER A 634 8.42 15.49 -39.11
C SER A 634 9.93 15.75 -38.99
N GLY A 635 10.37 16.90 -38.46
CA GLY A 635 11.81 17.17 -38.28
C GLY A 635 12.26 18.63 -38.22
N LYS A 636 11.38 19.59 -37.86
CA LYS A 636 11.73 21.03 -37.81
C LYS A 636 11.83 21.64 -36.41
N ASP A 637 11.49 20.90 -35.37
CA ASP A 637 11.66 21.36 -33.98
C ASP A 637 13.14 21.19 -33.59
N THR A 638 14.02 22.08 -34.07
CA THR A 638 15.46 22.12 -33.74
C THR A 638 15.72 22.59 -32.30
N GLU A 639 15.38 21.72 -31.36
CA GLU A 639 15.94 21.44 -30.01
C GLU A 639 15.74 19.92 -29.76
N ALA A 640 15.91 19.13 -30.84
CA ALA A 640 15.21 17.90 -31.18
C ALA A 640 15.66 16.59 -30.48
N GLU A 641 16.64 16.61 -29.57
CA GLU A 641 17.35 15.38 -29.14
C GLU A 641 16.97 14.82 -27.75
N ILE A 642 16.26 15.53 -26.87
CA ILE A 642 16.46 15.28 -25.42
C ILE A 642 15.48 14.25 -24.78
N MET A 643 14.49 13.72 -25.52
CA MET A 643 13.59 12.60 -25.10
C MET A 643 13.35 11.59 -26.23
N ASP A 644 14.37 11.46 -27.07
CA ASP A 644 14.32 11.30 -28.52
C ASP A 644 13.30 10.29 -29.06
N LEU A 645 13.34 9.05 -28.59
CA LEU A 645 12.67 7.95 -29.29
C LEU A 645 11.19 7.83 -28.93
N ARG A 646 10.84 7.92 -27.65
CA ARG A 646 9.45 7.75 -27.19
C ARG A 646 8.54 8.89 -27.67
N SER A 647 9.06 10.12 -27.68
CA SER A 647 8.33 11.27 -28.22
C SER A 647 8.06 11.11 -29.73
N ARG A 648 9.06 10.63 -30.49
CA ARG A 648 8.89 10.27 -31.91
C ARG A 648 7.84 9.18 -32.11
N LEU A 649 7.85 8.10 -31.31
CA LEU A 649 6.83 7.04 -31.39
C LEU A 649 5.41 7.57 -31.17
N SER A 650 5.23 8.46 -30.19
CA SER A 650 3.93 9.11 -29.95
C SER A 650 3.51 10.01 -31.11
N ALA A 651 4.45 10.75 -31.70
CA ALA A 651 4.20 11.54 -32.91
C ALA A 651 3.76 10.65 -34.10
N ILE A 652 4.40 9.49 -34.31
CA ILE A 652 3.97 8.51 -35.33
C ILE A 652 2.52 8.08 -35.06
N ALA A 653 2.17 7.76 -33.82
CA ALA A 653 0.80 7.39 -33.44
C ALA A 653 -0.21 8.49 -33.78
N MET A 654 0.13 9.74 -33.46
CA MET A 654 -0.69 10.91 -33.74
C MET A 654 -0.84 11.20 -35.24
N LEU A 655 0.24 11.08 -36.02
CA LEU A 655 0.20 11.22 -37.48
C LEU A 655 -0.68 10.13 -38.11
N ARG A 656 -0.59 8.88 -37.64
CA ARG A 656 -1.48 7.78 -38.06
C ARG A 656 -2.95 8.08 -37.74
N LEU A 657 -3.25 8.57 -36.53
CA LEU A 657 -4.61 8.98 -36.12
C LEU A 657 -5.16 10.12 -36.99
N GLN A 658 -4.32 11.08 -37.37
CA GLN A 658 -4.66 12.22 -38.23
C GLN A 658 -4.59 11.92 -39.73
N ARG A 659 -4.41 10.65 -40.13
CA ARG A 659 -4.33 10.18 -41.53
C ARG A 659 -3.17 10.76 -42.33
N ARG A 660 -2.10 11.20 -41.66
CA ARG A 660 -0.83 11.65 -42.27
C ARG A 660 0.14 10.46 -42.37
N GLY A 661 -0.28 9.41 -43.06
CA GLY A 661 0.44 8.12 -43.09
C GLY A 661 1.82 8.17 -43.77
N ILE A 662 2.02 9.07 -44.75
CA ILE A 662 3.31 9.22 -45.45
C ILE A 662 4.35 9.82 -44.51
N GLU A 663 4.00 10.92 -43.83
CA GLU A 663 4.88 11.57 -42.85
C GLU A 663 5.16 10.65 -41.65
N ALA A 664 4.16 9.87 -41.22
CA ALA A 664 4.34 8.85 -40.18
C ALA A 664 5.36 7.77 -40.60
N LEU A 665 5.38 7.39 -41.88
CA LEU A 665 6.32 6.42 -42.41
C LEU A 665 7.74 7.01 -42.49
N GLU A 666 7.89 8.24 -42.98
CA GLU A 666 9.19 8.94 -43.03
C GLU A 666 9.82 9.06 -41.64
N LEU A 667 9.02 9.45 -40.65
CA LEU A 667 9.49 9.58 -39.26
C LEU A 667 9.82 8.21 -38.64
N ALA A 668 9.07 7.16 -38.98
CA ALA A 668 9.38 5.80 -38.55
C ALA A 668 10.69 5.27 -39.18
N ILE A 669 10.94 5.59 -40.45
CA ILE A 669 12.20 5.24 -41.14
C ILE A 669 13.38 5.95 -40.48
N GLY A 670 13.25 7.25 -40.18
CA GLY A 670 14.27 8.00 -39.43
C GLY A 670 14.58 7.37 -38.08
N ALA A 671 13.54 7.05 -37.29
CA ALA A 671 13.71 6.41 -35.98
C ALA A 671 14.45 5.07 -36.03
N VAL A 672 14.22 4.25 -37.06
CA VAL A 672 14.93 2.95 -37.24
C VAL A 672 16.35 3.15 -37.78
N LYS A 673 16.59 4.16 -38.64
CA LYS A 673 17.95 4.48 -39.12
C LYS A 673 18.85 4.96 -37.99
N ASP A 674 18.32 5.79 -37.10
CA ASP A 674 19.05 6.32 -35.96
C ASP A 674 19.35 5.22 -34.93
N ASN A 675 18.37 4.36 -34.65
CA ASN A 675 18.50 3.27 -33.68
C ASN A 675 17.99 1.93 -34.23
N PRO A 676 18.81 1.19 -35.00
CA PRO A 676 18.39 -0.05 -35.66
C PRO A 676 17.95 -1.15 -34.72
N ASN A 677 18.46 -1.20 -33.48
CA ASN A 677 18.15 -2.28 -32.51
C ASN A 677 16.92 -1.99 -31.64
N HIS A 678 16.33 -0.80 -31.75
CA HIS A 678 15.23 -0.43 -30.87
C HIS A 678 13.90 -1.07 -31.31
N VAL A 679 13.29 -1.82 -30.39
CA VAL A 679 12.07 -2.60 -30.64
C VAL A 679 10.88 -1.71 -31.02
N GLY A 680 10.65 -0.61 -30.28
CA GLY A 680 9.51 0.29 -30.52
C GLY A 680 9.54 0.95 -31.91
N GLY A 681 10.73 1.30 -32.39
CA GLY A 681 10.94 1.92 -33.71
C GLY A 681 10.66 0.93 -34.85
N ARG A 682 11.16 -0.31 -34.73
CA ARG A 682 10.85 -1.39 -35.68
C ARG A 682 9.35 -1.72 -35.69
N ILE A 683 8.68 -1.71 -34.53
CA ILE A 683 7.23 -1.92 -34.42
C ILE A 683 6.48 -0.76 -35.10
N ALA A 684 6.87 0.48 -34.85
CA ALA A 684 6.25 1.64 -35.48
C ALA A 684 6.37 1.60 -37.01
N LEU A 685 7.55 1.24 -37.52
CA LEU A 685 7.78 1.04 -38.95
C LEU A 685 6.89 -0.08 -39.52
N ALA A 686 6.83 -1.24 -38.84
CA ALA A 686 5.97 -2.34 -39.24
C ALA A 686 4.48 -1.91 -39.29
N LEU A 687 4.00 -1.15 -38.31
CA LEU A 687 2.63 -0.64 -38.28
C LEU A 687 2.35 0.36 -39.41
N CYS A 688 3.28 1.27 -39.71
CA CYS A 688 3.15 2.20 -40.85
C CYS A 688 3.14 1.47 -42.21
N LEU A 689 3.94 0.41 -42.37
CA LEU A 689 3.92 -0.43 -43.57
C LEU A 689 2.58 -1.20 -43.70
N LEU A 690 2.04 -1.72 -42.59
CA LEU A 690 0.75 -2.41 -42.55
C LEU A 690 -0.45 -1.52 -42.91
N ASP A 691 -0.36 -0.21 -42.65
CA ASP A 691 -1.39 0.75 -43.04
C ASP A 691 -1.56 0.81 -44.58
N GLY A 692 -0.53 0.48 -45.35
CA GLY A 692 -0.59 0.39 -46.81
C GLY A 692 -0.98 1.71 -47.49
N ILE A 693 -0.60 2.84 -46.88
CA ILE A 693 -0.87 4.18 -47.40
C ILE A 693 0.22 4.59 -48.40
N ALA A 694 1.49 4.43 -48.04
CA ALA A 694 2.61 4.73 -48.93
C ALA A 694 2.98 3.54 -49.84
N MET A 695 2.84 2.31 -49.34
CA MET A 695 3.10 1.07 -50.09
C MET A 695 1.92 0.10 -49.95
N PRO A 696 0.88 0.20 -50.82
CA PRO A 696 -0.36 -0.57 -50.68
C PRO A 696 -0.22 -2.10 -50.72
N GLU A 697 0.83 -2.58 -51.39
CA GLU A 697 1.05 -3.99 -51.71
C GLU A 697 2.10 -4.68 -50.81
N ASP A 698 2.89 -3.93 -50.03
CA ASP A 698 4.05 -4.47 -49.30
C ASP A 698 3.77 -4.81 -47.83
N ARG A 699 2.84 -5.75 -47.61
CA ARG A 699 2.57 -6.30 -46.28
C ARG A 699 3.64 -7.30 -45.84
N PHE A 700 4.41 -7.83 -46.79
CA PHE A 700 5.47 -8.80 -46.53
C PHE A 700 6.68 -8.16 -45.83
N SER A 701 7.02 -6.89 -46.12
CA SER A 701 8.05 -6.19 -45.36
C SER A 701 7.73 -6.03 -43.87
N ALA A 702 6.46 -5.82 -43.51
CA ALA A 702 6.04 -5.80 -42.10
C ALA A 702 6.17 -7.19 -41.43
N LEU A 703 5.90 -8.27 -42.17
CA LEU A 703 6.10 -9.64 -41.71
C LEU A 703 7.59 -9.95 -41.51
N ASP A 704 8.45 -9.51 -42.42
CA ASP A 704 9.91 -9.70 -42.32
C ASP A 704 10.46 -8.98 -41.08
N LEU A 705 10.02 -7.74 -40.83
CA LEU A 705 10.35 -6.99 -39.61
C LEU A 705 9.91 -7.73 -38.34
N TYR A 706 8.69 -8.28 -38.34
CA TYR A 706 8.21 -9.07 -37.21
C TYR A 706 9.03 -10.33 -36.99
N ARG A 707 9.40 -11.07 -38.04
CA ARG A 707 10.27 -12.26 -37.91
C ARG A 707 11.64 -11.91 -37.34
N GLY A 708 12.22 -10.79 -37.75
CA GLY A 708 13.44 -10.24 -37.16
C GLY A 708 13.26 -9.94 -35.67
N LEU A 709 12.19 -9.22 -35.30
CA LEU A 709 11.85 -8.90 -33.92
C LEU A 709 11.57 -10.14 -33.06
N ALA A 710 10.83 -11.12 -33.57
CA ALA A 710 10.50 -12.35 -32.85
C ALA A 710 11.75 -13.19 -32.55
N ARG A 711 12.81 -13.06 -33.35
CA ARG A 711 14.11 -13.68 -33.10
C ARG A 711 14.95 -12.88 -32.10
N ASP A 712 15.00 -11.56 -32.26
CA ASP A 712 15.90 -10.71 -31.49
C ASP A 712 15.35 -10.38 -30.09
N ALA A 713 14.03 -10.24 -29.95
CA ALA A 713 13.34 -9.76 -28.74
C ALA A 713 12.08 -10.59 -28.42
N GLN A 714 12.25 -11.91 -28.26
CA GLN A 714 11.14 -12.84 -28.04
C GLN A 714 10.36 -12.57 -26.74
N ALA A 715 10.99 -12.05 -25.70
CA ALA A 715 10.33 -11.81 -24.41
C ALA A 715 9.61 -10.45 -24.34
N ASP A 716 9.75 -9.57 -25.33
CA ASP A 716 9.11 -8.23 -25.29
C ASP A 716 7.59 -8.33 -25.55
N PRO A 717 6.74 -7.87 -24.60
CA PRO A 717 5.28 -7.84 -24.76
C PRO A 717 4.78 -7.15 -26.04
N ARG A 718 5.48 -6.12 -26.49
CA ARG A 718 5.10 -5.33 -27.68
C ARG A 718 5.28 -6.16 -28.96
N VAL A 719 6.25 -7.08 -28.97
CA VAL A 719 6.49 -8.00 -30.09
C VAL A 719 5.38 -9.06 -30.15
N HIS A 720 4.94 -9.58 -28.99
CA HIS A 720 3.76 -10.45 -28.94
C HIS A 720 2.50 -9.76 -29.47
N ALA A 721 2.28 -8.49 -29.09
CA ALA A 721 1.18 -7.68 -29.60
C ALA A 721 1.28 -7.51 -31.14
N LEU A 722 2.45 -7.20 -31.68
CA LEU A 722 2.65 -7.11 -33.14
C LEU A 722 2.37 -8.44 -33.85
N GLY A 723 2.73 -9.58 -33.25
CA GLY A 723 2.41 -10.91 -33.77
C GLY A 723 0.91 -11.13 -33.95
N VAL A 724 0.10 -10.76 -32.93
CA VAL A 724 -1.37 -10.82 -33.01
C VAL A 724 -1.90 -9.90 -34.13
N ILE A 725 -1.33 -8.69 -34.28
CA ILE A 725 -1.72 -7.73 -35.31
C ILE A 725 -1.48 -8.29 -36.73
N ILE A 726 -0.35 -8.98 -36.92
CA ILE A 726 0.08 -9.55 -38.21
C ILE A 726 -0.64 -10.86 -38.54
N GLY A 727 -1.24 -11.53 -37.55
CA GLY A 727 -1.97 -12.80 -37.73
C GLY A 727 -1.16 -14.05 -37.36
N GLU A 728 -0.12 -13.92 -36.54
CA GLU A 728 0.61 -15.01 -35.89
C GLU A 728 -0.07 -15.41 -34.57
N GLU A 729 0.10 -16.65 -34.11
CA GLU A 729 -0.37 -17.08 -32.79
C GLU A 729 0.65 -16.66 -31.72
N ALA A 730 0.29 -15.68 -30.89
CA ALA A 730 1.12 -15.17 -29.81
C ALA A 730 0.45 -15.39 -28.44
N SER A 731 1.26 -15.36 -27.37
CA SER A 731 0.78 -15.45 -25.99
C SER A 731 -0.11 -14.25 -25.64
N LEU A 732 -1.28 -14.52 -25.06
CA LEU A 732 -2.23 -13.51 -24.57
C LEU A 732 -2.07 -13.19 -23.09
N LYS A 733 -0.98 -13.65 -22.47
CA LYS A 733 -0.71 -13.39 -21.04
C LYS A 733 -0.35 -11.93 -20.75
N ASP A 734 0.23 -11.24 -21.73
CA ASP A 734 0.64 -9.84 -21.59
C ASP A 734 -0.49 -8.89 -22.02
N LEU A 735 -0.66 -7.79 -21.27
CA LEU A 735 -1.70 -6.77 -21.47
C LEU A 735 -1.71 -6.22 -22.92
N GLU A 736 -0.53 -5.96 -23.48
CA GLU A 736 -0.35 -5.38 -24.81
C GLU A 736 -0.96 -6.25 -25.92
N ALA A 737 -0.83 -7.58 -25.80
CA ALA A 737 -1.39 -8.54 -26.75
C ALA A 737 -2.89 -8.74 -26.52
N ALA A 738 -3.33 -8.78 -25.26
CA ALA A 738 -4.75 -8.90 -24.90
C ALA A 738 -5.59 -7.72 -25.42
N LEU A 739 -5.06 -6.48 -25.35
CA LEU A 739 -5.72 -5.27 -25.85
C LEU A 739 -5.92 -5.26 -27.37
N VAL A 740 -5.00 -5.87 -28.14
CA VAL A 740 -5.15 -6.00 -29.60
C VAL A 740 -6.36 -6.87 -29.93
N GLN A 741 -6.50 -8.01 -29.24
CA GLN A 741 -7.57 -8.94 -29.53
C GLN A 741 -8.94 -8.37 -29.13
N SER A 742 -9.02 -7.73 -27.96
CA SER A 742 -10.27 -7.14 -27.47
C SER A 742 -10.79 -6.01 -28.37
N SER A 743 -9.89 -5.12 -28.82
CA SER A 743 -10.25 -4.05 -29.77
C SER A 743 -10.72 -4.58 -31.12
N SER A 744 -10.19 -5.73 -31.56
CA SER A 744 -10.60 -6.41 -32.80
C SER A 744 -11.95 -7.12 -32.68
N GLU A 745 -12.18 -7.87 -31.59
CA GLU A 745 -13.45 -8.58 -31.33
C GLU A 745 -14.65 -7.64 -31.29
N MET A 746 -14.45 -6.42 -30.78
CA MET A 746 -15.46 -5.36 -30.74
C MET A 746 -15.83 -4.79 -32.12
N SER A 747 -15.05 -5.08 -33.18
CA SER A 747 -15.37 -4.75 -34.58
C SER A 747 -16.23 -5.82 -35.28
N GLY A 748 -16.39 -7.02 -34.71
CA GLY A 748 -17.19 -8.11 -35.25
C GLY A 748 -18.68 -7.96 -34.92
N SER A 749 -19.57 -8.25 -35.87
CA SER A 749 -21.02 -8.00 -35.76
C SER A 749 -21.67 -8.52 -34.46
N GLY A 750 -22.32 -7.61 -33.71
CA GLY A 750 -23.66 -7.84 -33.15
C GLY A 750 -23.89 -8.93 -32.09
N LYS A 751 -22.88 -9.65 -31.60
CA LYS A 751 -23.04 -10.57 -30.45
C LYS A 751 -22.34 -10.02 -29.21
N SER A 752 -23.04 -9.10 -28.58
CA SER A 752 -22.81 -8.66 -27.20
C SER A 752 -22.89 -9.86 -26.23
N LYS A 753 -21.99 -9.90 -25.24
CA LYS A 753 -22.01 -10.77 -24.04
C LYS A 753 -21.55 -12.24 -24.16
N LYS A 754 -20.37 -12.50 -24.73
CA LYS A 754 -19.51 -13.57 -24.15
C LYS A 754 -18.35 -12.87 -23.44
N LYS A 755 -18.27 -12.98 -22.11
CA LYS A 755 -17.07 -12.64 -21.31
C LYS A 755 -15.87 -13.20 -22.09
N SER A 756 -14.93 -12.36 -22.50
CA SER A 756 -13.85 -12.81 -23.37
C SER A 756 -13.00 -13.84 -22.62
N GLU A 757 -12.69 -14.98 -23.26
CA GLU A 757 -11.74 -15.95 -22.71
C GLU A 757 -10.33 -15.35 -22.59
N SER A 758 -10.05 -14.24 -23.31
CA SER A 758 -8.82 -13.45 -23.17
C SER A 758 -8.70 -12.75 -21.81
N ALA A 759 -9.81 -12.48 -21.10
CA ALA A 759 -9.79 -12.00 -19.72
C ALA A 759 -9.33 -13.10 -18.73
N LYS A 760 -9.60 -14.38 -19.04
CA LYS A 760 -9.23 -15.54 -18.19
C LYS A 760 -7.78 -16.01 -18.37
N ALA A 761 -7.12 -15.66 -19.47
CA ALA A 761 -5.77 -16.16 -19.78
C ALA A 761 -4.64 -15.46 -19.01
N VAL A 762 -4.93 -14.33 -18.35
CA VAL A 762 -4.00 -13.55 -17.54
C VAL A 762 -4.03 -14.04 -16.08
N GLY A 763 -3.64 -15.30 -15.84
CA GLY A 763 -3.26 -15.86 -14.53
C GLY A 763 -4.31 -15.93 -13.40
N ASP A 764 -4.26 -16.99 -12.60
CA ASP A 764 -5.15 -17.31 -11.45
C ASP A 764 -5.10 -16.32 -10.24
N GLY A 765 -4.56 -15.10 -10.41
CA GLY A 765 -4.48 -14.08 -9.37
C GLY A 765 -5.36 -12.84 -9.60
N VAL A 766 -5.99 -12.73 -10.77
CA VAL A 766 -6.75 -11.54 -11.17
C VAL A 766 -8.25 -11.82 -10.97
N SER A 767 -8.84 -11.18 -9.95
CA SER A 767 -10.27 -11.29 -9.66
C SER A 767 -11.15 -10.90 -10.87
N ASP A 768 -12.24 -11.66 -11.01
CA ASP A 768 -13.13 -11.89 -12.17
C ASP A 768 -13.80 -10.70 -12.91
N ASP A 769 -13.38 -9.45 -12.70
CA ASP A 769 -13.87 -8.24 -13.39
C ASP A 769 -12.67 -7.35 -13.77
N LEU A 770 -11.97 -7.67 -14.87
CA LEU A 770 -10.79 -6.94 -15.34
C LEU A 770 -11.13 -5.52 -15.83
N GLU A 771 -10.83 -4.51 -15.02
CA GLU A 771 -10.62 -3.15 -15.50
C GLU A 771 -9.13 -2.99 -15.84
N TRP A 772 -8.73 -3.31 -17.08
CA TRP A 772 -7.37 -3.06 -17.61
C TRP A 772 -6.85 -1.64 -17.36
N MET A 773 -7.78 -0.70 -17.14
CA MET A 773 -7.54 0.67 -16.70
C MET A 773 -6.83 0.76 -15.34
N ASP A 774 -7.13 -0.14 -14.39
CA ASP A 774 -6.42 -0.17 -13.11
C ASP A 774 -4.97 -0.59 -13.28
N GLU A 775 -4.66 -1.48 -14.20
CA GLU A 775 -3.27 -1.89 -14.41
C GLU A 775 -2.49 -0.85 -15.20
N ALA A 776 -3.10 -0.21 -16.21
CA ALA A 776 -2.47 0.75 -17.10
C ALA A 776 -3.21 2.10 -17.15
N PRO A 777 -3.11 2.93 -16.08
CA PRO A 777 -3.91 4.16 -15.93
C PRO A 777 -3.61 5.26 -16.96
N VAL A 778 -2.49 5.13 -17.68
CA VAL A 778 -2.04 6.10 -18.70
C VAL A 778 -2.43 5.68 -20.11
N ASN A 779 -2.90 4.44 -20.30
CA ASN A 779 -3.24 3.90 -21.61
C ASN A 779 -4.72 4.18 -21.96
N PRO A 780 -5.00 5.11 -22.89
CA PRO A 780 -6.38 5.47 -23.20
C PRO A 780 -7.16 4.34 -23.89
N VAL A 781 -6.47 3.41 -24.58
CA VAL A 781 -7.14 2.30 -25.27
C VAL A 781 -7.62 1.25 -24.26
N ALA A 782 -6.89 1.06 -23.14
CA ALA A 782 -7.35 0.21 -22.05
C ALA A 782 -8.70 0.69 -21.48
N ALA A 783 -8.91 2.01 -21.41
CA ALA A 783 -10.18 2.63 -21.02
C ALA A 783 -11.32 2.30 -21.98
N LEU A 784 -11.05 2.50 -23.28
CA LEU A 784 -12.06 2.37 -24.32
C LEU A 784 -12.51 0.92 -24.53
N CYS A 785 -11.66 -0.04 -24.17
CA CYS A 785 -11.97 -1.46 -24.22
C CYS A 785 -12.64 -1.99 -22.94
N ALA A 786 -12.70 -1.21 -21.84
CA ALA A 786 -13.39 -1.61 -20.62
C ALA A 786 -14.92 -1.65 -20.83
N SER A 787 -15.60 -2.62 -20.22
CA SER A 787 -17.02 -2.86 -20.43
C SER A 787 -17.90 -1.81 -19.73
N GLY A 788 -18.17 -0.70 -20.41
CA GLY A 788 -19.11 0.34 -19.96
C GLY A 788 -18.48 1.72 -19.92
N GLU A 789 -18.85 2.59 -20.87
CA GLU A 789 -18.61 4.04 -20.89
C GLU A 789 -17.23 4.61 -20.43
N GLY A 790 -16.10 3.90 -20.58
CA GLY A 790 -14.73 4.38 -20.25
C GLY A 790 -14.19 5.58 -21.07
N SER A 791 -15.08 6.41 -21.61
CA SER A 791 -14.76 7.61 -22.39
C SER A 791 -14.13 8.72 -21.56
N ASP A 792 -14.54 8.90 -20.31
CA ASP A 792 -13.98 9.87 -19.38
C ASP A 792 -12.62 9.41 -18.84
N GLU A 793 -12.50 8.12 -18.53
CA GLU A 793 -11.22 7.50 -18.16
C GLU A 793 -10.19 7.60 -19.29
N ALA A 794 -10.60 7.39 -20.55
CA ALA A 794 -9.73 7.60 -21.72
C ALA A 794 -9.17 9.03 -21.78
N LEU A 795 -10.00 10.03 -21.45
CA LEU A 795 -9.61 11.43 -21.43
C LEU A 795 -8.72 11.76 -20.22
N ALA A 796 -8.94 11.11 -19.08
CA ALA A 796 -8.09 11.22 -17.89
C ALA A 796 -6.72 10.55 -18.11
N ALA A 797 -6.65 9.48 -18.88
CA ALA A 797 -5.43 8.78 -19.24
C ALA A 797 -4.60 9.59 -20.24
N ASN A 798 -5.12 9.80 -21.46
CA ASN A 798 -4.43 10.57 -22.50
C ASN A 798 -5.42 11.20 -23.49
N LEU A 799 -5.60 12.51 -23.39
CA LEU A 799 -6.54 13.30 -24.22
C LEU A 799 -6.22 13.25 -25.72
N LEU A 800 -4.98 12.98 -26.10
CA LEU A 800 -4.54 12.99 -27.51
C LEU A 800 -5.26 11.93 -28.37
N ILE A 801 -5.73 10.83 -27.76
CA ILE A 801 -6.42 9.73 -28.46
C ILE A 801 -7.62 10.21 -29.30
N ILE A 802 -8.37 11.20 -28.79
CA ILE A 802 -9.54 11.75 -29.46
C ILE A 802 -9.24 12.97 -30.34
N GLY A 803 -7.99 13.45 -30.35
CA GLY A 803 -7.64 14.71 -31.01
C GLY A 803 -7.98 14.73 -32.50
N HIS A 804 -7.83 13.58 -33.18
CA HIS A 804 -8.19 13.44 -34.59
C HIS A 804 -9.70 13.58 -34.85
N GLN A 805 -10.56 13.02 -34.00
CA GLN A 805 -12.02 13.18 -34.10
C GLN A 805 -12.45 14.60 -33.71
N ALA A 806 -11.85 15.15 -32.66
CA ALA A 806 -12.13 16.54 -32.23
C ALA A 806 -11.76 17.54 -33.33
N MET A 807 -10.62 17.33 -34.01
CA MET A 807 -10.16 18.11 -35.17
C MET A 807 -11.10 17.96 -36.37
N ASP A 808 -11.52 16.73 -36.73
CA ASP A 808 -12.56 16.54 -37.77
C ASP A 808 -13.90 17.21 -37.38
N ARG A 809 -14.19 17.41 -36.10
CA ARG A 809 -15.39 18.13 -35.62
C ARG A 809 -15.19 19.61 -35.34
N GLY A 810 -13.97 20.14 -35.49
CA GLY A 810 -13.69 21.56 -35.32
C GLY A 810 -13.85 22.02 -33.87
N LEU A 811 -13.61 21.12 -32.91
CA LEU A 811 -13.85 21.36 -31.49
C LEU A 811 -12.55 21.77 -30.79
N PRO A 812 -12.48 22.94 -30.14
CA PRO A 812 -11.30 23.29 -29.36
C PRO A 812 -11.22 22.43 -28.09
N PRO A 813 -9.99 22.08 -27.64
CA PRO A 813 -9.78 21.46 -26.34
C PRO A 813 -10.09 22.54 -25.30
N THR A 814 -11.29 22.52 -24.72
CA THR A 814 -11.71 23.47 -23.68
C THR A 814 -12.60 22.76 -22.67
N LEU A 815 -12.41 23.03 -21.37
CA LEU A 815 -13.27 22.51 -20.31
C LEU A 815 -14.48 23.42 -20.01
N ARG A 816 -14.55 24.59 -20.66
CA ARG A 816 -15.60 25.61 -20.39
C ARG A 816 -17.02 25.03 -20.52
N ARG A 817 -17.83 25.30 -19.50
CA ARG A 817 -19.29 25.08 -19.54
C ARG A 817 -19.90 25.94 -20.65
N THR A 818 -20.90 25.38 -21.33
CA THR A 818 -21.63 26.10 -22.38
C THR A 818 -22.44 27.24 -21.79
N ASP A 819 -22.53 28.38 -22.49
CA ASP A 819 -23.35 29.55 -22.09
C ASP A 819 -24.81 29.20 -21.78
N ARG A 820 -25.32 28.11 -22.37
CA ARG A 820 -26.64 27.54 -22.09
C ARG A 820 -26.81 27.13 -20.62
N GLU A 821 -25.79 26.56 -19.99
CA GLU A 821 -25.87 26.18 -18.57
C GLU A 821 -25.91 27.41 -17.66
N TYR A 822 -25.12 28.43 -17.99
CA TYR A 822 -25.20 29.73 -17.28
C TYR A 822 -26.59 30.35 -17.42
N LEU A 823 -27.17 30.32 -18.62
CA LEU A 823 -28.53 30.80 -18.87
C LEU A 823 -29.56 30.04 -18.04
N ILE A 824 -29.51 28.70 -18.04
CA ILE A 824 -30.46 27.87 -17.28
C ILE A 824 -30.35 28.12 -15.76
N HIS A 825 -29.14 28.08 -15.20
CA HIS A 825 -28.97 28.21 -13.76
C HIS A 825 -29.23 29.63 -13.24
N TYR A 826 -28.67 30.65 -13.90
CA TYR A 826 -28.73 32.01 -13.38
C TYR A 826 -29.96 32.80 -13.87
N TYR A 827 -30.42 32.57 -15.10
CA TYR A 827 -31.50 33.38 -15.68
C TYR A 827 -32.86 32.67 -15.70
N ILE A 828 -32.91 31.34 -15.55
CA ILE A 828 -34.19 30.59 -15.50
C ILE A 828 -34.47 30.09 -14.08
N LEU A 829 -33.58 29.28 -13.50
CA LEU A 829 -33.81 28.63 -12.21
C LEU A 829 -33.83 29.61 -11.03
N MET A 830 -32.94 30.60 -11.00
CA MET A 830 -32.88 31.56 -9.89
C MET A 830 -34.15 32.43 -9.78
N PRO A 831 -34.66 33.04 -10.88
CA PRO A 831 -35.98 33.71 -10.84
C PRO A 831 -37.13 32.76 -10.51
N LEU A 832 -37.08 31.51 -10.98
CA LEU A 832 -38.11 30.51 -10.66
C LEU A 832 -38.16 30.19 -9.16
N TRP A 833 -37.01 30.07 -8.48
CA TRP A 833 -36.97 29.89 -7.02
C TRP A 833 -37.52 31.10 -6.27
N ALA A 834 -37.24 32.32 -6.75
CA ALA A 834 -37.81 33.54 -6.20
C ALA A 834 -39.35 33.55 -6.34
N ALA A 835 -39.85 33.22 -7.55
CA ALA A 835 -41.28 33.16 -7.83
C ALA A 835 -41.99 32.09 -6.99
N LEU A 836 -41.38 30.91 -6.80
CA LEU A 836 -41.90 29.85 -5.92
C LEU A 836 -41.97 30.29 -4.45
N GLY A 837 -40.94 30.98 -3.95
CA GLY A 837 -40.95 31.54 -2.60
C GLY A 837 -42.06 32.57 -2.39
N ILE A 838 -42.24 33.48 -3.36
CA ILE A 838 -43.32 34.47 -3.34
C ILE A 838 -44.70 33.79 -3.41
N GLY A 839 -44.88 32.82 -4.29
CA GLY A 839 -46.13 32.04 -4.42
C GLY A 839 -46.49 31.29 -3.13
N LEU A 840 -45.50 30.69 -2.45
CA LEU A 840 -45.70 30.07 -1.14
C LEU A 840 -46.09 31.10 -0.06
N GLY A 841 -45.50 32.30 -0.12
CA GLY A 841 -45.85 33.42 0.76
C GLY A 841 -47.32 33.84 0.63
N PHE A 842 -47.85 33.86 -0.60
CA PHE A 842 -49.27 34.10 -0.86
C PHE A 842 -50.16 32.93 -0.40
N ALA A 843 -49.72 31.68 -0.54
CA ALA A 843 -50.50 30.52 -0.12
C ALA A 843 -50.65 30.38 1.40
N ILE A 844 -49.72 30.94 2.19
CA ILE A 844 -49.67 30.84 3.66
C ILE A 844 -50.04 32.20 4.33
N ASP A 845 -50.43 33.22 3.56
CA ASP A 845 -50.71 34.59 4.03
C ASP A 845 -49.58 35.21 4.88
N LYS A 846 -48.33 34.79 4.64
CA LYS A 846 -47.13 35.26 5.34
C LYS A 846 -46.01 35.53 4.35
N ILE A 847 -46.06 36.71 3.72
CA ILE A 847 -45.10 37.15 2.70
C ILE A 847 -43.66 37.11 3.22
N THR A 848 -43.42 37.46 4.49
CA THR A 848 -42.08 37.42 5.12
C THR A 848 -41.47 36.01 5.11
N ILE A 849 -42.28 34.98 5.36
CA ILE A 849 -41.84 33.57 5.34
C ILE A 849 -41.60 33.11 3.89
N GLY A 850 -42.46 33.52 2.95
CA GLY A 850 -42.30 33.22 1.53
C GLY A 850 -41.01 33.80 0.94
N VAL A 851 -40.70 35.07 1.24
CA VAL A 851 -39.46 35.72 0.82
C VAL A 851 -38.23 35.05 1.45
N ALA A 852 -38.28 34.72 2.75
CA ALA A 852 -37.19 34.00 3.41
C ALA A 852 -36.94 32.61 2.79
N MET A 853 -38.00 31.87 2.45
CA MET A 853 -37.89 30.57 1.79
C MET A 853 -37.33 30.69 0.36
N GLY A 854 -37.77 31.68 -0.41
CA GLY A 854 -37.21 31.97 -1.74
C GLY A 854 -35.71 32.27 -1.68
N LEU A 855 -35.28 33.10 -0.72
CA LEU A 855 -33.85 33.38 -0.48
C LEU A 855 -33.06 32.14 -0.07
N LEU A 856 -33.64 31.28 0.78
CA LEU A 856 -33.00 30.02 1.21
C LEU A 856 -32.80 29.05 0.03
N LEU A 857 -33.80 28.92 -0.85
CA LEU A 857 -33.71 28.09 -2.06
C LEU A 857 -32.65 28.63 -3.02
N ILE A 858 -32.59 29.95 -3.21
CA ILE A 858 -31.55 30.62 -4.00
C ILE A 858 -30.16 30.34 -3.42
N LEU A 859 -29.98 30.53 -2.10
CA LEU A 859 -28.71 30.27 -1.42
C LEU A 859 -28.31 28.80 -1.53
N GLY A 860 -29.27 27.88 -1.35
CA GLY A 860 -29.09 26.45 -1.53
C GLY A 860 -28.67 26.09 -2.96
N HIS A 861 -29.28 26.71 -3.97
CA HIS A 861 -28.90 26.52 -5.37
C HIS A 861 -27.46 26.99 -5.64
N ILE A 862 -27.07 28.18 -5.13
CA ILE A 862 -25.70 28.68 -5.21
C ILE A 862 -24.72 27.72 -4.53
N LEU A 863 -25.07 27.20 -3.35
CA LEU A 863 -24.24 26.24 -2.62
C LEU A 863 -24.05 24.94 -3.42
N ILE A 864 -25.13 24.38 -3.98
CA ILE A 864 -25.08 23.18 -4.82
C ILE A 864 -24.17 23.42 -6.04
N MET A 865 -24.32 24.56 -6.72
CA MET A 865 -23.42 24.90 -7.84
C MET A 865 -21.96 25.03 -7.40
N ARG A 866 -21.71 25.61 -6.21
CA ARG A 866 -20.35 25.71 -5.66
C ARG A 866 -19.78 24.33 -5.30
N ILE A 867 -20.60 23.44 -4.75
CA ILE A 867 -20.21 22.05 -4.47
C ILE A 867 -19.89 21.33 -5.77
N GLN A 868 -20.76 21.40 -6.78
CA GLN A 868 -20.51 20.80 -8.09
C GLN A 868 -19.21 21.31 -8.73
N ARG A 869 -18.96 22.63 -8.69
CA ARG A 869 -17.67 23.21 -9.12
C ARG A 869 -16.49 22.69 -8.31
N SER A 870 -16.67 22.47 -7.01
CA SER A 870 -15.62 21.88 -6.18
C SER A 870 -15.35 20.42 -6.51
N GLN A 871 -16.39 19.66 -6.89
CA GLN A 871 -16.26 18.25 -7.31
C GLN A 871 -15.57 18.14 -8.67
N GLU A 872 -15.82 19.06 -9.62
CA GLU A 872 -15.10 19.12 -10.90
C GLU A 872 -13.59 19.34 -10.73
N LYS A 873 -13.19 20.05 -9.67
CA LYS A 873 -11.78 20.31 -9.32
C LYS A 873 -11.11 19.16 -8.58
N ASN A 874 -11.85 18.11 -8.22
CA ASN A 874 -11.26 16.96 -7.55
C ASN A 874 -10.60 16.06 -8.60
N ILE A 875 -9.29 15.86 -8.48
CA ILE A 875 -8.54 15.00 -9.40
C ILE A 875 -8.66 13.57 -8.90
N THR A 876 -9.29 12.74 -9.72
CA THR A 876 -9.40 11.30 -9.50
C THR A 876 -9.08 10.59 -10.79
N HIS A 877 -8.57 9.36 -10.69
CA HIS A 877 -8.33 8.53 -11.86
C HIS A 877 -9.64 8.15 -12.55
N ARG A 878 -10.66 7.81 -11.75
CA ARG A 878 -12.00 7.42 -12.21
C ARG A 878 -13.06 8.44 -11.82
N ASP A 879 -14.15 8.44 -12.58
CA ASP A 879 -15.34 9.25 -12.35
C ASP A 879 -15.02 10.73 -12.11
N GLN A 880 -13.96 11.24 -12.72
CA GLN A 880 -13.57 12.62 -12.55
C GLN A 880 -14.60 13.49 -13.24
N MET A 881 -15.37 14.24 -12.45
CA MET A 881 -16.53 14.99 -12.94
C MET A 881 -16.20 15.95 -14.10
N ALA A 882 -15.01 16.55 -14.09
CA ALA A 882 -14.52 17.36 -15.20
C ALA A 882 -14.40 16.56 -16.51
N MET A 883 -13.83 15.35 -16.46
CA MET A 883 -13.66 14.48 -17.63
C MET A 883 -14.99 13.89 -18.09
N VAL A 884 -15.90 13.56 -17.17
CA VAL A 884 -17.28 13.18 -17.49
C VAL A 884 -17.97 14.28 -18.29
N ASN A 885 -17.83 15.54 -17.86
CA ASN A 885 -18.43 16.69 -18.55
C ASN A 885 -17.79 16.93 -19.92
N LEU A 886 -16.46 16.79 -20.02
CA LEU A 886 -15.74 16.87 -21.29
C LEU A 886 -16.18 15.77 -22.26
N ALA A 887 -16.27 14.51 -21.81
CA ALA A 887 -16.75 13.38 -22.59
C ALA A 887 -18.18 13.61 -23.08
N LYS A 888 -19.09 14.06 -22.21
CA LYS A 888 -20.47 14.41 -22.58
C LYS A 888 -20.51 15.50 -23.65
N ARG A 889 -19.68 16.54 -23.54
CA ARG A 889 -19.57 17.59 -24.56
C ARG A 889 -19.07 17.03 -25.89
N MET A 890 -18.04 16.19 -25.88
CA MET A 890 -17.51 15.54 -27.08
C MET A 890 -18.57 14.66 -27.76
N ARG A 891 -19.32 13.85 -26.99
CA ARG A 891 -20.43 13.03 -27.50
C ARG A 891 -21.56 13.87 -28.09
N ARG A 892 -21.97 14.97 -27.45
CA ARG A 892 -22.97 15.92 -27.98
C ARG A 892 -22.57 16.48 -29.34
N ASN A 893 -21.26 16.70 -29.54
CA ASN A 893 -20.71 17.17 -30.81
C ASN A 893 -20.28 16.01 -31.75
N LYS A 894 -20.82 14.81 -31.50
CA LYS A 894 -20.71 13.60 -32.32
C LYS A 894 -19.27 13.07 -32.47
N VAL A 895 -18.38 13.34 -31.52
CA VAL A 895 -17.04 12.71 -31.45
C VAL A 895 -17.20 11.23 -31.09
N ASN A 896 -16.52 10.36 -31.85
CA ASN A 896 -16.61 8.91 -31.66
C ASN A 896 -15.51 8.40 -30.73
N PHE A 897 -15.89 7.61 -29.72
CA PHE A 897 -14.98 6.96 -28.77
C PHE A 897 -14.78 5.46 -29.06
N ASN A 898 -15.28 4.95 -30.19
CA ASN A 898 -15.19 3.52 -30.49
C ASN A 898 -13.73 3.08 -30.71
N PRO A 899 -13.23 2.09 -29.96
CA PRO A 899 -11.86 1.60 -30.11
C PRO A 899 -11.60 0.98 -31.50
N SER A 900 -12.63 0.40 -32.13
CA SER A 900 -12.53 -0.21 -33.46
C SER A 900 -12.25 0.78 -34.61
N ALA A 901 -12.41 2.09 -34.36
CA ALA A 901 -12.12 3.14 -35.33
C ALA A 901 -10.66 3.62 -35.27
N LEU A 902 -9.92 3.21 -34.24
CA LEU A 902 -8.52 3.60 -34.05
C LEU A 902 -7.61 2.76 -34.95
N PRO A 903 -6.47 3.32 -35.40
CA PRO A 903 -5.43 2.54 -36.06
C PRO A 903 -4.94 1.40 -35.16
N VAL A 904 -4.64 0.24 -35.75
CA VAL A 904 -4.14 -0.89 -34.96
C VAL A 904 -2.76 -0.55 -34.37
N GLY A 905 -2.55 -0.93 -33.11
CA GLY A 905 -1.29 -0.70 -32.40
C GLY A 905 -1.13 0.72 -31.83
N THR A 906 -2.16 1.56 -31.84
CA THR A 906 -2.10 2.89 -31.20
C THR A 906 -1.71 2.82 -29.72
N HIS A 907 -2.16 1.80 -28.99
CA HIS A 907 -1.84 1.59 -27.57
C HIS A 907 -0.37 1.23 -27.30
N LEU A 908 0.40 0.86 -28.32
CA LEU A 908 1.83 0.55 -28.23
C LEU A 908 2.72 1.78 -28.44
N LEU A 909 2.21 2.80 -29.14
CA LEU A 909 2.98 3.95 -29.61
C LEU A 909 2.56 5.26 -28.93
N LEU A 910 1.27 5.47 -28.71
CA LEU A 910 0.74 6.72 -28.19
C LEU A 910 1.17 6.90 -26.72
N SER A 911 1.98 7.93 -26.48
CA SER A 911 2.43 8.33 -25.14
C SER A 911 2.02 9.77 -24.85
N GLY A 912 1.82 10.12 -23.59
CA GLY A 912 1.41 11.47 -23.16
C GLY A 912 2.59 12.34 -22.76
N LEU A 913 2.48 12.94 -21.57
CA LEU A 913 3.59 13.65 -20.94
C LEU A 913 4.66 12.64 -20.53
N LEU A 914 5.87 12.85 -21.03
CA LEU A 914 7.04 12.03 -20.74
C LEU A 914 7.86 12.69 -19.63
N ILE A 915 8.43 11.90 -18.73
CA ILE A 915 9.34 12.35 -17.66
C ILE A 915 10.63 11.52 -17.75
N SER A 916 11.77 12.19 -17.71
CA SER A 916 13.08 11.55 -17.59
C SER A 916 13.48 11.45 -16.12
N VAL A 917 13.87 10.26 -15.66
CA VAL A 917 14.53 10.04 -14.37
C VAL A 917 15.78 9.20 -14.61
N GLN A 918 16.94 9.70 -14.20
CA GLN A 918 18.25 9.04 -14.36
C GLN A 918 18.54 8.57 -15.80
N GLY A 919 18.06 9.34 -16.79
CA GLY A 919 18.20 9.04 -18.21
C GLY A 919 17.24 7.98 -18.76
N VAL A 920 16.25 7.52 -17.98
CA VAL A 920 15.18 6.63 -18.43
C VAL A 920 13.89 7.45 -18.60
N THR A 921 13.21 7.26 -19.72
CA THR A 921 11.98 8.01 -20.04
C THR A 921 10.73 7.20 -19.69
N TYR A 922 9.81 7.82 -18.95
CA TYR A 922 8.56 7.22 -18.50
C TYR A 922 7.33 8.02 -18.98
N ASP A 923 6.22 7.34 -19.26
CA ASP A 923 4.96 7.96 -19.68
C ASP A 923 3.95 8.06 -18.53
N ILE A 924 3.54 9.28 -18.18
CA ILE A 924 2.52 9.56 -17.16
C ILE A 924 1.16 9.95 -17.73
N GLY A 925 0.99 9.85 -19.05
CA GLY A 925 -0.22 10.23 -19.77
C GLY A 925 -0.41 11.75 -19.86
N LEU A 926 -1.32 12.19 -20.74
CA LEU A 926 -1.68 13.61 -20.88
C LEU A 926 -3.13 13.82 -20.45
N PRO A 927 -3.39 14.09 -19.17
CA PRO A 927 -4.75 14.16 -18.67
C PRO A 927 -5.54 15.32 -19.27
N GLY A 928 -6.83 15.11 -19.54
CA GLY A 928 -7.65 16.07 -20.28
C GLY A 928 -7.96 17.38 -19.55
N TRP A 929 -7.82 17.45 -18.23
CA TRP A 929 -7.99 18.72 -17.50
C TRP A 929 -6.82 19.69 -17.70
N MET A 930 -5.69 19.23 -18.25
CA MET A 930 -4.54 20.09 -18.60
C MET A 930 -4.89 21.17 -19.63
N VAL A 931 -6.02 21.01 -20.30
CA VAL A 931 -6.64 22.02 -21.14
C VAL A 931 -6.87 23.35 -20.42
N GLU A 932 -7.04 23.35 -19.10
CA GLU A 932 -7.20 24.59 -18.31
C GLU A 932 -5.92 25.44 -18.30
N ASN A 933 -4.75 24.83 -18.50
CA ASN A 933 -3.45 25.53 -18.56
C ASN A 933 -3.18 26.14 -19.94
N ILE A 934 -4.03 25.88 -20.95
CA ILE A 934 -3.86 26.43 -22.29
C ILE A 934 -4.29 27.91 -22.27
N PRO A 935 -3.43 28.85 -22.70
CA PRO A 935 -3.82 30.25 -22.80
C PRO A 935 -5.01 30.37 -23.76
N SER A 936 -5.96 31.26 -23.47
CA SER A 936 -7.12 31.45 -24.34
C SER A 936 -6.66 31.93 -25.73
N THR A 937 -6.59 31.00 -26.69
CA THR A 937 -6.29 31.33 -28.08
C THR A 937 -7.44 32.16 -28.64
N ARG A 938 -7.13 33.12 -29.52
CA ARG A 938 -8.18 33.80 -30.28
C ARG A 938 -8.90 32.72 -31.08
N GLN A 939 -10.21 32.62 -30.86
CA GLN A 939 -11.05 31.58 -31.49
C GLN A 939 -10.92 31.58 -33.02
N LYS A 940 -10.67 32.75 -33.61
CA LYS A 940 -10.44 32.91 -35.05
C LYS A 940 -9.22 32.11 -35.54
N ASP A 941 -8.09 32.23 -34.87
CA ASP A 941 -6.81 31.60 -35.25
C ASP A 941 -6.92 30.08 -35.16
N PHE A 942 -7.62 29.57 -34.13
CA PHE A 942 -7.93 28.14 -34.01
C PHE A 942 -8.80 27.63 -35.16
N ILE A 943 -9.87 28.36 -35.50
CA ILE A 943 -10.80 27.96 -36.57
C ILE A 943 -10.07 27.91 -37.91
N GLU A 944 -9.22 28.89 -38.20
CA GLU A 944 -8.46 28.98 -39.45
C GLU A 944 -7.51 27.78 -39.58
N HIS A 945 -6.70 27.51 -38.55
CA HIS A 945 -5.78 26.36 -38.54
C HIS A 945 -6.53 25.02 -38.70
N VAL A 946 -7.61 24.83 -37.95
CA VAL A 946 -8.37 23.57 -37.99
C VAL A 946 -9.13 23.40 -39.31
N ALA A 947 -9.57 24.47 -39.96
CA ALA A 947 -10.25 24.39 -41.25
C ALA A 947 -9.34 23.82 -42.35
N GLU A 948 -8.08 24.23 -42.39
CA GLU A 948 -7.08 23.68 -43.32
C GLU A 948 -6.81 22.20 -43.01
N ARG A 949 -6.51 21.86 -41.76
CA ARG A 949 -6.22 20.48 -41.32
C ARG A 949 -7.38 19.53 -41.58
N ARG A 950 -8.62 19.98 -41.36
CA ARG A 950 -9.84 19.20 -41.58
C ARG A 950 -10.03 18.83 -43.05
N ARG A 951 -9.68 19.72 -43.99
CA ARG A 951 -9.76 19.42 -45.44
C ARG A 951 -8.83 18.26 -45.79
N GLY A 952 -7.56 18.35 -45.36
CA GLY A 952 -6.57 17.27 -45.56
C GLY A 952 -6.98 15.95 -44.91
N TYR A 953 -7.53 16.01 -43.68
CA TYR A 953 -8.02 14.83 -42.96
C TYR A 953 -9.12 14.09 -43.73
N ARG A 954 -10.07 14.81 -44.33
CA ARG A 954 -11.20 14.21 -45.05
C ARG A 954 -10.82 13.63 -46.40
N THR A 955 -9.81 14.19 -47.07
CA THR A 955 -9.30 13.67 -48.35
C THR A 955 -8.37 12.47 -48.16
N ALA A 956 -7.69 12.37 -47.01
CA ALA A 956 -6.72 11.31 -46.76
C ALA A 956 -7.36 9.95 -46.43
N LYS A 957 -6.70 8.89 -46.88
CA LYS A 957 -7.05 7.49 -46.60
C LYS A 957 -6.78 7.18 -45.11
N PRO A 958 -7.72 6.55 -44.37
CA PRO A 958 -7.48 6.17 -42.98
C PRO A 958 -6.45 5.05 -42.87
N ALA A 959 -5.70 5.06 -41.77
CA ALA A 959 -4.84 3.95 -41.37
C ALA A 959 -5.66 2.68 -41.07
N ARG A 960 -5.00 1.53 -41.06
CA ARG A 960 -5.67 0.24 -40.87
C ARG A 960 -6.15 0.13 -39.42
N SER A 961 -7.43 -0.24 -39.22
CA SER A 961 -8.03 -0.44 -37.90
C SER A 961 -8.36 -1.91 -37.55
N ARG A 962 -8.06 -2.85 -38.46
CA ARG A 962 -8.33 -4.29 -38.26
C ARG A 962 -7.06 -5.13 -38.35
N ILE A 963 -7.00 -6.17 -37.52
CA ILE A 963 -5.95 -7.19 -37.56
C ILE A 963 -5.98 -7.97 -38.87
N LEU A 964 -4.87 -8.62 -39.21
CA LEU A 964 -4.79 -9.52 -40.35
C LEU A 964 -5.37 -10.90 -40.03
N GLU A 965 -5.85 -11.60 -41.06
CA GLU A 965 -6.28 -12.99 -40.91
C GLU A 965 -5.11 -13.87 -40.47
N LYS A 966 -5.41 -14.91 -39.69
CA LYS A 966 -4.42 -15.89 -39.27
C LYS A 966 -3.68 -16.45 -40.49
N LYS A 967 -2.35 -16.38 -40.46
CA LYS A 967 -1.46 -16.93 -41.50
C LYS A 967 -1.81 -16.49 -42.93
N TRP A 968 -2.24 -15.24 -43.10
CA TRP A 968 -2.64 -14.70 -44.41
C TRP A 968 -1.54 -14.81 -45.49
N TRP A 969 -0.26 -14.82 -45.11
CA TRP A 969 0.89 -14.95 -46.01
C TRP A 969 1.01 -16.34 -46.65
N GLU A 970 0.35 -17.37 -46.13
CA GLU A 970 0.30 -18.69 -46.77
C GLU A 970 -0.66 -18.69 -47.97
N LYS A 971 -1.62 -17.76 -47.99
CA LYS A 971 -2.66 -17.66 -49.03
C LYS A 971 -2.31 -16.68 -50.15
N ARG A 972 -1.26 -15.87 -49.99
CA ARG A 972 -0.84 -14.84 -50.96
C ARG A 972 0.63 -15.02 -51.33
N GLU A 973 0.94 -14.88 -52.62
CA GLU A 973 2.31 -14.86 -53.09
C GLU A 973 2.96 -13.49 -52.85
N ARG A 974 4.27 -13.50 -52.57
CA ARG A 974 5.09 -12.31 -52.42
C ARG A 974 5.42 -11.76 -53.81
N MET A 975 5.15 -10.48 -54.05
CA MET A 975 5.47 -9.84 -55.33
C MET A 975 6.96 -9.52 -55.47
N SER A 976 7.47 -9.56 -56.70
CA SER A 976 8.87 -9.18 -57.04
C SER A 976 9.24 -7.79 -56.52
N ASP A 977 8.33 -6.81 -56.62
CA ASP A 977 8.56 -5.44 -56.14
C ASP A 977 8.66 -5.31 -54.61
N SER A 978 8.22 -6.33 -53.86
CA SER A 978 8.34 -6.38 -52.39
C SER A 978 9.62 -7.10 -51.92
N GLU A 979 10.36 -7.74 -52.83
CA GLU A 979 11.68 -8.30 -52.49
C GLU A 979 12.70 -7.17 -52.35
N GLY A 980 13.35 -7.10 -51.18
CA GLY A 980 14.34 -6.04 -50.88
C GLY A 980 13.74 -4.64 -50.66
N ALA A 981 12.42 -4.49 -50.48
CA ALA A 981 11.80 -3.20 -50.18
C ALA A 981 12.34 -2.58 -48.88
N LEU A 982 12.58 -3.39 -47.85
CA LEU A 982 13.24 -2.95 -46.62
C LEU A 982 14.65 -2.41 -46.87
N ALA A 983 15.41 -3.06 -47.76
CA ALA A 983 16.75 -2.63 -48.15
C ALA A 983 16.73 -1.31 -48.93
N ARG A 984 15.68 -1.05 -49.72
CA ARG A 984 15.48 0.24 -50.40
C ARG A 984 15.15 1.37 -49.42
N LEU A 985 14.37 1.10 -48.38
CA LEU A 985 13.94 2.10 -47.40
C LEU A 985 15.02 2.44 -46.36
N LEU A 986 15.68 1.41 -45.82
CA LEU A 986 16.63 1.54 -44.72
C LEU A 986 18.10 1.54 -45.18
N GLY A 987 18.39 1.06 -46.39
CA GLY A 987 19.74 0.70 -46.83
C GLY A 987 20.02 -0.78 -46.63
N THR A 988 20.89 -1.37 -47.47
CA THR A 988 21.21 -2.81 -47.47
C THR A 988 21.79 -3.29 -46.15
N ASP A 989 22.63 -2.46 -45.53
CA ASP A 989 23.37 -2.83 -44.32
C ASP A 989 22.43 -2.90 -43.11
N ILE A 990 21.57 -1.89 -42.94
CA ILE A 990 20.59 -1.84 -41.86
C ILE A 990 19.52 -2.93 -42.06
N ALA A 991 19.03 -3.11 -43.29
CA ALA A 991 18.03 -4.13 -43.58
C ALA A 991 18.56 -5.56 -43.33
N SER A 992 19.80 -5.85 -43.70
CA SER A 992 20.42 -7.16 -43.45
C SER A 992 20.74 -7.40 -41.96
N ALA A 993 21.02 -6.34 -41.19
CA ALA A 993 21.19 -6.44 -39.75
C ALA A 993 19.89 -6.78 -39.02
N ILE A 994 18.77 -6.17 -39.43
CA ILE A 994 17.44 -6.37 -38.83
C ILE A 994 16.80 -7.69 -39.31
N CYS A 995 16.95 -8.00 -40.60
CA CYS A 995 16.36 -9.15 -41.27
C CYS A 995 17.44 -9.85 -42.12
N PRO A 996 18.34 -10.66 -41.54
CA PRO A 996 19.32 -11.37 -42.34
C PRO A 996 18.60 -12.40 -43.22
N SER A 997 18.95 -12.41 -44.51
CA SER A 997 18.37 -13.33 -45.47
C SER A 997 18.56 -14.78 -45.00
N GLU A 998 17.49 -15.56 -44.94
CA GLU A 998 17.63 -17.01 -44.93
C GLU A 998 18.46 -17.39 -46.16
N ALA A 999 19.63 -17.98 -45.95
CA ALA A 999 20.45 -18.46 -47.04
C ALA A 999 19.61 -19.43 -47.89
N LYS A 1000 19.27 -19.04 -49.12
CA LYS A 1000 18.74 -19.98 -50.10
C LYS A 1000 19.74 -21.14 -50.21
N PRO A 1001 19.32 -22.42 -50.04
CA PRO A 1001 20.21 -23.52 -50.40
C PRO A 1001 20.56 -23.36 -51.88
N SER A 1002 21.85 -23.38 -52.20
CA SER A 1002 22.35 -23.23 -53.57
C SER A 1002 21.60 -24.17 -54.52
N PRO A 1003 21.21 -23.73 -55.73
CA PRO A 1003 20.59 -24.62 -56.69
C PRO A 1003 21.56 -25.74 -57.04
N ALA A 1004 21.06 -26.97 -56.93
CA ALA A 1004 21.78 -28.18 -57.25
C ALA A 1004 22.42 -28.10 -58.64
N GLY A 1005 23.71 -28.41 -58.71
CA GLY A 1005 24.38 -28.77 -59.95
C GLY A 1005 23.68 -29.97 -60.56
N SER A 1006 23.33 -29.84 -61.84
CA SER A 1006 22.79 -30.89 -62.67
C SER A 1006 23.79 -32.05 -62.87
N GLY A 1007 23.33 -33.29 -62.70
CA GLY A 1007 23.85 -34.43 -63.45
C GLY A 1007 24.20 -35.66 -62.60
N GLY A 1008 23.42 -36.74 -62.75
CA GLY A 1008 23.86 -38.09 -62.36
C GLY A 1008 22.74 -39.04 -61.95
N LYS A 1009 22.34 -39.92 -62.88
CA LYS A 1009 21.39 -41.04 -62.70
C LYS A 1009 21.88 -42.12 -61.72
N GLY A 1010 20.91 -42.86 -61.17
CA GLY A 1010 21.04 -44.20 -60.57
C GLY A 1010 20.87 -44.15 -59.04
N GLY A 1011 20.02 -44.93 -58.36
CA GLY A 1011 19.42 -46.23 -58.64
C GLY A 1011 19.67 -47.11 -57.40
N GLY A 1012 18.60 -47.59 -56.74
CA GLY A 1012 18.64 -48.43 -55.53
C GLY A 1012 18.72 -47.59 -54.24
N GLY A 1013 17.97 -47.83 -53.16
CA GLY A 1013 17.36 -49.05 -52.68
C GLY A 1013 17.73 -49.20 -51.20
N ASP A 1014 16.72 -49.26 -50.35
CA ASP A 1014 16.68 -49.90 -49.02
C ASP A 1014 16.57 -49.04 -47.74
N LYS A 1015 15.89 -49.68 -46.79
CA LYS A 1015 15.08 -49.25 -45.65
C LYS A 1015 15.70 -48.31 -44.60
N GLY A 1016 14.87 -47.39 -44.10
CA GLY A 1016 15.07 -46.68 -42.83
C GLY A 1016 14.00 -47.07 -41.81
N GLY A 1017 14.41 -47.84 -40.79
CA GLY A 1017 13.68 -48.10 -39.56
C GLY A 1017 13.90 -47.01 -38.51
N SER A 1018 12.91 -46.87 -37.63
CA SER A 1018 12.78 -45.95 -36.50
C SER A 1018 13.92 -45.97 -35.48
N GLY A 1019 14.15 -44.83 -34.80
CA GLY A 1019 14.75 -44.80 -33.47
C GLY A 1019 15.35 -43.44 -33.10
N GLY A 1020 14.70 -42.74 -32.15
CA GLY A 1020 15.09 -41.40 -31.71
C GLY A 1020 16.21 -41.32 -30.66
N SER A 1021 16.70 -40.09 -30.44
CA SER A 1021 17.41 -39.53 -29.27
C SER A 1021 18.17 -38.29 -29.79
N GLY A 1022 17.89 -37.06 -29.36
CA GLY A 1022 18.03 -36.58 -28.00
C GLY A 1022 19.48 -36.17 -27.73
N LYS A 1023 19.90 -34.93 -28.08
CA LYS A 1023 21.08 -34.27 -27.48
C LYS A 1023 21.15 -32.77 -27.76
N GLY A 1024 21.55 -32.06 -26.71
CA GLY A 1024 21.42 -30.61 -26.54
C GLY A 1024 22.36 -29.76 -27.37
N ARG A 1025 21.95 -28.50 -27.54
CA ARG A 1025 22.65 -27.49 -28.34
C ARG A 1025 23.59 -26.69 -27.45
N ARG A 1026 24.86 -26.72 -27.84
CA ARG A 1026 26.02 -26.07 -27.22
C ARG A 1026 26.09 -24.61 -27.68
N VAL A 1027 26.22 -23.69 -26.74
CA VAL A 1027 26.45 -22.25 -26.96
C VAL A 1027 27.82 -22.04 -27.59
N VAL A 1028 27.86 -21.34 -28.74
CA VAL A 1028 29.09 -20.91 -29.41
C VAL A 1028 29.39 -19.47 -28.98
N ARG A 1029 30.48 -19.31 -28.24
CA ARG A 1029 31.02 -18.03 -27.76
C ARG A 1029 31.81 -17.36 -28.88
N ARG A 1030 31.45 -16.12 -29.22
CA ARG A 1030 32.13 -15.28 -30.22
C ARG A 1030 33.49 -14.82 -29.67
N LYS A 1031 34.55 -15.02 -30.46
CA LYS A 1031 35.95 -14.66 -30.17
C LYS A 1031 36.16 -13.17 -30.48
N GLY A 1032 36.62 -12.40 -29.49
CA GLY A 1032 37.27 -11.10 -29.71
C GLY A 1032 38.76 -11.29 -29.97
N SER A 1033 39.28 -10.56 -30.96
CA SER A 1033 40.69 -10.19 -31.13
C SER A 1033 41.26 -9.60 -29.84
N GLY A 1034 42.51 -9.80 -29.40
CA GLY A 1034 43.70 -10.23 -30.11
C GLY A 1034 44.78 -9.15 -30.01
N GLU A 1035 45.37 -8.96 -28.82
CA GLU A 1035 46.62 -8.24 -28.53
C GLU A 1035 46.82 -8.35 -27.00
N GLY A 1036 47.95 -8.68 -26.38
CA GLY A 1036 49.29 -9.11 -26.73
C GLY A 1036 50.00 -9.36 -25.38
N GLY A 1037 51.08 -10.13 -25.36
CA GLY A 1037 52.01 -10.11 -24.21
C GLY A 1037 52.05 -11.35 -23.32
N ARG A 1038 53.05 -12.19 -23.61
CA ARG A 1038 53.65 -13.24 -22.78
C ARG A 1038 53.70 -12.91 -21.27
N ARG A 1039 53.41 -13.89 -20.40
CA ARG A 1039 54.41 -14.56 -19.51
C ARG A 1039 53.78 -15.59 -18.53
N ARG A 1040 54.38 -16.79 -18.60
CA ARG A 1040 54.62 -17.84 -17.58
C ARG A 1040 53.71 -17.96 -16.34
N ALA A 1041 53.12 -19.14 -16.25
CA ALA A 1041 52.67 -19.79 -15.03
C ALA A 1041 53.80 -19.98 -14.00
N VAL A 1042 53.50 -19.69 -12.72
CA VAL A 1042 54.12 -20.38 -11.58
C VAL A 1042 53.01 -20.94 -10.69
N ARG A 1043 53.16 -22.23 -10.47
CA ARG A 1043 52.37 -23.15 -9.67
C ARG A 1043 52.84 -23.02 -8.20
N ARG A 1044 51.94 -22.88 -7.22
CA ARG A 1044 51.83 -23.77 -6.02
C ARG A 1044 51.03 -23.18 -4.85
N LYS A 1045 50.07 -24.02 -4.41
CA LYS A 1045 49.76 -24.48 -3.05
C LYS A 1045 49.50 -23.47 -1.92
N ARG A 1046 48.28 -23.60 -1.37
CA ARG A 1046 47.94 -23.87 0.04
C ARG A 1046 48.88 -23.25 1.10
N LYS A 1047 48.37 -22.28 1.83
CA LYS A 1047 47.97 -22.45 3.23
C LYS A 1047 46.69 -21.67 3.47
#